data_AF-A0A9D4TTV8-F1
#
_entry.id   AF-A0A9D4TTV8-F1
#
_cell.length_a   1.000
_cell.length_b   1.000
_cell.length_c   1.000
_cell.angle_alpha   90.00
_cell.angle_beta   90.00
_cell.angle_gamma   90.00
#
_symmetry.space_group_name_H-M   'P 1'
#
loop_
_entity.id
_entity.type
_entity.pdbx_description
1 polymer ?
#
loop_
_entity_poly.entity_id
_entity_poly.type
_entity_poly.pdbx_seq_one_letter_code
_entity_poly.pdbx_strand_id
1 'polypeptide(L)'
;MSASLRLTANAHAAAPRRASTVTVRAAAAPVTATKLNTKRSEQIFKEAQDLLPGGVNSPVRAFKSVGGQPIVFDHVKGAYCWDADENKYIDYVGSWGPAIVGHANDEVNEALKAQIEKGTSFGAPCALENVLAKMVIERVPSVEMVRFVNSGTEACLSVVRLMRAYTGREKLIKFTGCYHGHADQFLVQAGSGVLTLGLSDSPGVPATTAAATLTAKYNDLESVKALFEANKGEIAGLILEPVVGNSGFIPPTKEFLQGLRDLCTQEGAVLVFDEVMTGFRIAKGCAQEHFGVTPDLTTMGKVIGGGLPVGAYGGKREIMQMVAPSGPMYQAGTLSGNPLAMVAGIKTLEILARPGAYEHLDKVTSRLIKGILDAGKEAGHAMCGSSISGMFGFFFCEGPVSSFEDAKDADTVKFGKFHRGMLEHGVYLAPSQFEAGFTSLAHTEADIDATIEAARSVLKSLERGSTGKRYERYLQIASRLRVSEHTGRPHAARVQASSALPHLAREFLAAASSPMPGLAVGAAVNTLVYAAGIRVLLSGLTWEGVASSWMLGTLAYSAFGPGAYLIVCVYFLVGSLVTKVKLKQKQQEGIAEARSGRRSVGSVLGSGAAGIVCAVAALCLGDPFPWRMGFAASFASKLADTTSSEIGKAYGRTTYLITTLQRVPRGTEGAVSLEGTAAGAAAAAGLGGIAYALGQADIYGVAAITAAAFLANLFESWLGATVQGRLAWLSNDIVNVVQIVVAAALAMTFVV
;
A
#
# COMPACT_ATOMS: atom_id res chain seq x y z
N MET A 1 -4.53 -77.88 3.64
CA MET A 1 -5.74 -78.03 4.49
C MET A 1 -6.70 -76.91 4.06
N SER A 2 -7.59 -77.16 3.09
CA SER A 2 -9.02 -77.52 3.28
C SER A 2 -9.75 -76.46 4.11
N ALA A 3 -10.77 -75.73 3.64
CA ALA A 3 -11.92 -76.20 2.88
C ALA A 3 -12.60 -75.13 1.99
N SER A 4 -13.29 -75.66 0.97
CA SER A 4 -14.14 -75.01 -0.03
C SER A 4 -15.55 -74.70 0.51
N LEU A 5 -16.24 -73.70 -0.05
CA LEU A 5 -17.66 -73.85 -0.45
C LEU A 5 -18.12 -72.74 -1.41
N ARG A 6 -18.41 -73.14 -2.66
CA ARG A 6 -19.33 -72.47 -3.60
C ARG A 6 -20.74 -73.03 -3.37
N LEU A 7 -21.78 -72.22 -3.63
CA LEU A 7 -23.10 -72.61 -4.19
C LEU A 7 -23.90 -71.32 -4.45
N THR A 8 -24.00 -70.89 -5.71
CA THR A 8 -25.13 -71.04 -6.68
C THR A 8 -26.21 -69.98 -6.60
N ALA A 9 -26.40 -69.34 -7.76
CA ALA A 9 -27.47 -68.41 -8.07
C ALA A 9 -28.84 -69.10 -8.13
N ASN A 10 -29.89 -68.36 -7.76
CA ASN A 10 -31.23 -68.58 -8.29
C ASN A 10 -31.88 -67.22 -8.55
N ALA A 11 -32.27 -67.02 -9.81
CA ALA A 11 -33.01 -65.87 -10.29
C ALA A 11 -34.51 -66.12 -10.14
N HIS A 12 -35.22 -65.18 -9.51
CA HIS A 12 -36.65 -65.02 -9.71
C HIS A 12 -36.96 -63.55 -9.98
N ALA A 13 -37.54 -63.34 -11.16
CA ALA A 13 -37.94 -62.06 -11.70
C ALA A 13 -39.13 -61.49 -10.94
N ALA A 14 -39.07 -60.20 -10.60
CA ALA A 14 -40.21 -59.39 -10.23
C ALA A 14 -40.18 -58.09 -11.04
N ALA A 15 -41.28 -57.81 -11.72
CA ALA A 15 -41.48 -56.66 -12.62
C ALA A 15 -41.37 -55.30 -11.89
N PRO A 16 -40.98 -54.21 -12.58
CA PRO A 16 -40.73 -52.93 -11.94
C PRO A 16 -42.05 -52.22 -11.60
N ARG A 17 -42.28 -51.94 -10.32
CA ARG A 17 -43.26 -50.94 -9.90
C ARG A 17 -42.70 -49.56 -10.20
N ARG A 18 -43.43 -48.77 -11.00
CA ARG A 18 -43.19 -47.34 -11.21
C ARG A 18 -43.16 -46.62 -9.86
N ALA A 19 -41.97 -46.28 -9.38
CA ALA A 19 -41.80 -45.27 -8.35
C ALA A 19 -41.65 -43.92 -9.05
N SER A 20 -42.66 -43.07 -8.89
CA SER A 20 -42.61 -41.66 -9.28
C SER A 20 -41.44 -40.99 -8.59
N THR A 21 -40.43 -40.59 -9.37
CA THR A 21 -39.36 -39.71 -8.92
C THR A 21 -39.98 -38.34 -8.59
N VAL A 22 -40.33 -38.14 -7.32
CA VAL A 22 -40.50 -36.80 -6.78
C VAL A 22 -39.09 -36.23 -6.66
N THR A 23 -38.66 -35.47 -7.67
CA THR A 23 -37.53 -34.55 -7.54
C THR A 23 -37.91 -33.49 -6.51
N VAL A 24 -37.56 -33.75 -5.25
CA VAL A 24 -37.47 -32.69 -4.25
C VAL A 24 -36.25 -31.87 -4.64
N ARG A 25 -36.46 -30.83 -5.46
CA ARG A 25 -35.55 -29.68 -5.49
C ARG A 25 -35.55 -29.14 -4.06
N ALA A 26 -34.52 -29.44 -3.29
CA ALA A 26 -34.20 -28.66 -2.10
C ALA A 26 -33.87 -27.26 -2.63
N ALA A 27 -34.88 -26.38 -2.65
CA ALA A 27 -34.66 -24.97 -2.83
C ALA A 27 -33.77 -24.52 -1.67
N ALA A 28 -32.56 -24.05 -1.97
CA ALA A 28 -31.74 -23.35 -0.99
C ALA A 28 -32.61 -22.23 -0.41
N ALA A 29 -32.79 -22.23 0.91
CA ALA A 29 -33.50 -21.16 1.58
C ALA A 29 -32.83 -19.83 1.23
N PRO A 30 -33.58 -18.77 0.92
CA PRO A 30 -33.00 -17.46 0.65
C PRO A 30 -32.17 -17.04 1.87
N VAL A 31 -30.89 -16.76 1.65
CA VAL A 31 -29.99 -16.22 2.69
C VAL A 31 -30.43 -14.79 2.97
N THR A 32 -31.41 -14.62 3.85
CA THR A 32 -31.75 -13.31 4.41
C THR A 32 -30.58 -12.84 5.25
N ALA A 33 -30.11 -11.61 5.00
CA ALA A 33 -29.05 -10.97 5.78
C ALA A 33 -29.35 -11.11 7.29
N THR A 34 -28.62 -12.00 7.96
CA THR A 34 -28.67 -12.15 9.40
C THR A 34 -27.75 -11.11 10.01
N LYS A 35 -28.22 -10.41 11.04
CA LYS A 35 -27.37 -9.48 11.79
C LYS A 35 -26.23 -10.28 12.43
N LEU A 36 -25.01 -10.14 11.88
CA LEU A 36 -23.80 -10.76 12.43
C LEU A 36 -23.65 -10.40 13.91
N ASN A 37 -23.46 -11.41 14.75
CA ASN A 37 -23.02 -11.21 16.13
C ASN A 37 -21.50 -11.27 16.17
N THR A 38 -20.82 -10.19 16.56
CA THR A 38 -19.35 -10.13 16.63
C THR A 38 -18.83 -9.79 18.03
N LYS A 39 -19.67 -9.95 19.05
CA LYS A 39 -19.37 -9.48 20.41
C LYS A 39 -18.15 -10.19 21.00
N ARG A 40 -18.02 -11.51 20.80
CA ARG A 40 -16.89 -12.28 21.30
C ARG A 40 -15.61 -11.96 20.52
N SER A 41 -15.72 -11.83 19.20
CA SER A 41 -14.62 -11.39 18.34
C SER A 41 -14.08 -10.02 18.78
N GLU A 42 -14.95 -9.05 19.06
CA GLU A 42 -14.59 -7.72 19.54
C GLU A 42 -13.87 -7.76 20.90
N GLN A 43 -14.35 -8.58 21.83
CA GLN A 43 -13.70 -8.75 23.14
C GLN A 43 -12.29 -9.33 23.02
N ILE A 44 -12.14 -10.41 22.25
CA ILE A 44 -10.84 -11.07 22.03
C ILE A 44 -9.88 -10.11 21.33
N PHE A 45 -10.34 -9.39 20.30
CA PHE A 45 -9.49 -8.47 19.58
C PHE A 45 -9.06 -7.27 20.43
N LYS A 46 -9.96 -6.74 21.27
CA LYS A 46 -9.61 -5.68 22.22
C LYS A 46 -8.50 -6.11 23.18
N GLU A 47 -8.60 -7.30 23.75
CA GLU A 47 -7.53 -7.88 24.57
C GLU A 47 -6.24 -8.05 23.76
N ALA A 48 -6.34 -8.57 22.53
CA ALA A 48 -5.18 -8.76 21.66
C ALA A 48 -4.43 -7.46 21.36
N GLN A 49 -5.12 -6.31 21.29
CA GLN A 49 -4.49 -5.00 21.06
C GLN A 49 -3.51 -4.58 22.17
N ASP A 50 -3.73 -5.07 23.40
CA ASP A 50 -2.82 -4.85 24.54
C ASP A 50 -1.66 -5.86 24.55
N LEU A 51 -1.78 -6.96 23.81
CA LEU A 51 -0.82 -8.08 23.81
C LEU A 51 0.08 -8.12 22.55
N LEU A 52 -0.45 -7.72 21.40
CA LEU A 52 0.16 -7.87 20.08
C LEU A 52 0.18 -6.53 19.33
N PRO A 53 1.21 -6.24 18.50
CA PRO A 53 1.24 -5.04 17.67
C PRO A 53 -0.01 -4.92 16.77
N GLY A 54 -0.88 -3.95 17.07
CA GLY A 54 -2.15 -3.76 16.35
C GLY A 54 -3.15 -4.91 16.52
N GLY A 55 -2.97 -5.77 17.53
CA GLY A 55 -3.84 -6.90 17.84
C GLY A 55 -3.63 -8.14 16.97
N VAL A 56 -2.59 -8.20 16.13
CA VAL A 56 -2.41 -9.27 15.14
C VAL A 56 -0.95 -9.68 14.92
N ASN A 57 -0.75 -10.93 14.46
CA ASN A 57 0.55 -11.45 14.02
C ASN A 57 0.79 -11.29 12.51
N SER A 58 -0.17 -10.75 11.76
CA SER A 58 -0.03 -10.43 10.34
C SER A 58 -0.91 -9.22 10.00
N PRO A 59 -0.37 -8.14 9.41
CA PRO A 59 -1.06 -6.84 9.33
C PRO A 59 -2.44 -6.88 8.66
N VAL A 60 -2.60 -7.66 7.58
CA VAL A 60 -3.86 -7.75 6.83
C VAL A 60 -5.02 -8.29 7.66
N ARG A 61 -4.73 -9.06 8.72
CA ARG A 61 -5.73 -9.62 9.63
C ARG A 61 -6.40 -8.56 10.51
N ALA A 62 -5.85 -7.36 10.60
CA ALA A 62 -6.42 -6.25 11.37
C ALA A 62 -7.57 -5.53 10.65
N PHE A 63 -7.94 -5.95 9.43
CA PHE A 63 -9.06 -5.41 8.63
C PHE A 63 -8.96 -3.91 8.28
N LYS A 64 -7.78 -3.30 8.48
CA LYS A 64 -7.57 -1.86 8.20
C LYS A 64 -7.92 -1.47 6.76
N SER A 65 -7.73 -2.37 5.80
CA SER A 65 -8.01 -2.11 4.37
C SER A 65 -9.49 -2.12 4.00
N VAL A 66 -10.36 -2.76 4.80
CA VAL A 66 -11.81 -2.86 4.55
C VAL A 66 -12.65 -2.11 5.58
N GLY A 67 -12.03 -1.69 6.68
CA GLY A 67 -12.70 -1.05 7.81
C GLY A 67 -13.45 -2.06 8.69
N GLY A 68 -13.89 -1.59 9.87
CA GLY A 68 -14.53 -2.44 10.87
C GLY A 68 -13.52 -3.25 11.71
N GLN A 69 -14.05 -4.16 12.53
CA GLN A 69 -13.26 -5.03 13.41
C GLN A 69 -13.02 -6.40 12.73
N PRO A 70 -11.85 -7.03 12.97
CA PRO A 70 -11.59 -8.39 12.50
C PRO A 70 -12.56 -9.42 13.07
N ILE A 71 -12.82 -10.46 12.26
CA ILE A 71 -13.50 -11.69 12.71
C ILE A 71 -12.46 -12.61 13.35
N VAL A 72 -12.74 -13.11 14.56
CA VAL A 72 -11.86 -14.05 15.27
C VAL A 72 -12.37 -15.46 15.04
N PHE A 73 -11.63 -16.26 14.26
CA PHE A 73 -12.01 -17.64 13.94
C PHE A 73 -11.74 -18.61 15.09
N ASP A 74 -12.67 -19.53 15.31
CA ASP A 74 -12.54 -20.66 16.24
C ASP A 74 -12.05 -21.92 15.49
N HIS A 75 -12.77 -22.33 14.44
CA HIS A 75 -12.41 -23.53 13.67
C HIS A 75 -12.80 -23.47 12.19
N VAL A 76 -12.30 -24.43 11.42
CA VAL A 76 -12.46 -24.53 9.96
C VAL A 76 -12.67 -25.99 9.53
N LYS A 77 -13.45 -26.22 8.46
CA LYS A 77 -13.70 -27.55 7.87
C LYS A 77 -14.26 -27.41 6.45
N GLY A 78 -13.69 -28.16 5.50
CA GLY A 78 -14.13 -28.13 4.11
C GLY A 78 -13.94 -26.74 3.50
N ALA A 79 -15.02 -26.17 2.95
CA ALA A 79 -15.05 -24.82 2.38
C ALA A 79 -15.46 -23.73 3.39
N TYR A 80 -15.51 -24.04 4.69
CA TYR A 80 -16.11 -23.16 5.69
C TYR A 80 -15.20 -22.83 6.86
N CYS A 81 -15.45 -21.67 7.46
CA CYS A 81 -14.91 -21.22 8.73
C CYS A 81 -16.05 -20.84 9.70
N TRP A 82 -15.78 -21.00 10.99
CA TRP A 82 -16.67 -20.62 12.08
C TRP A 82 -15.92 -19.68 13.02
N ASP A 83 -16.56 -18.56 13.36
CA ASP A 83 -15.98 -17.60 14.30
C ASP A 83 -16.32 -17.90 15.76
N ALA A 84 -15.69 -17.16 16.66
CA ALA A 84 -15.88 -17.26 18.10
C ALA A 84 -17.30 -16.88 18.56
N ASP A 85 -18.14 -16.37 17.64
CA ASP A 85 -19.54 -16.03 17.85
C ASP A 85 -20.48 -17.04 17.14
N GLU A 86 -19.94 -18.17 16.67
CA GLU A 86 -20.63 -19.27 15.96
C GLU A 86 -21.17 -18.91 14.56
N ASN A 87 -20.81 -17.75 14.00
CA ASN A 87 -21.18 -17.44 12.62
C ASN A 87 -20.40 -18.34 11.66
N LYS A 88 -21.10 -18.87 10.66
CA LYS A 88 -20.54 -19.72 9.61
C LYS A 88 -20.31 -18.90 8.34
N TYR A 89 -19.14 -19.06 7.71
CA TYR A 89 -18.83 -18.43 6.44
C TYR A 89 -18.33 -19.42 5.40
N ILE A 90 -18.68 -19.21 4.13
CA ILE A 90 -17.99 -19.80 2.98
C ILE A 90 -16.65 -19.07 2.82
N ASP A 91 -15.54 -19.80 2.87
CA ASP A 91 -14.20 -19.23 2.92
C ASP A 91 -13.51 -19.21 1.54
N TYR A 92 -13.24 -17.99 1.05
CA TYR A 92 -12.44 -17.76 -0.15
C TYR A 92 -11.04 -17.19 0.13
N VAL A 93 -10.62 -17.15 1.39
CA VAL A 93 -9.24 -16.88 1.80
C VAL A 93 -8.44 -18.18 1.86
N GLY A 94 -9.00 -19.26 2.39
CA GLY A 94 -8.35 -20.58 2.37
C GLY A 94 -6.98 -20.58 3.06
N SER A 95 -6.86 -19.84 4.17
CA SER A 95 -5.59 -19.54 4.86
C SER A 95 -4.55 -18.83 3.98
N TRP A 96 -5.03 -17.99 3.05
CA TRP A 96 -4.24 -17.30 2.02
C TRP A 96 -3.69 -18.24 0.93
N GLY A 97 -4.30 -19.41 0.74
CA GLY A 97 -3.95 -20.35 -0.35
C GLY A 97 -3.66 -21.82 0.02
N PRO A 98 -3.13 -22.21 1.20
CA PRO A 98 -2.81 -23.60 1.53
C PRO A 98 -3.99 -24.56 1.54
N ALA A 99 -5.21 -24.10 1.86
CA ALA A 99 -6.39 -24.95 2.03
C ALA A 99 -7.03 -25.38 0.69
N ILE A 100 -6.21 -25.71 -0.32
CA ILE A 100 -6.66 -26.05 -1.68
C ILE A 100 -7.47 -27.35 -1.73
N VAL A 101 -7.22 -28.30 -0.82
CA VAL A 101 -8.01 -29.54 -0.65
C VAL A 101 -9.15 -29.39 0.37
N GLY A 102 -9.45 -28.15 0.78
CA GLY A 102 -10.35 -27.82 1.88
C GLY A 102 -9.66 -27.83 3.24
N HIS A 103 -10.26 -27.12 4.20
CA HIS A 103 -9.81 -27.06 5.58
C HIS A 103 -10.02 -28.39 6.31
N ALA A 104 -9.09 -28.72 7.20
CA ALA A 104 -9.16 -29.91 8.06
C ALA A 104 -9.59 -31.17 7.26
N ASN A 105 -8.97 -31.37 6.08
CA ASN A 105 -9.21 -32.51 5.22
C ASN A 105 -8.88 -33.81 5.99
N ASP A 106 -9.79 -34.78 5.95
CA ASP A 106 -9.68 -35.97 6.80
C ASP A 106 -8.43 -36.80 6.48
N GLU A 107 -8.07 -36.95 5.20
CA GLU A 107 -6.89 -37.72 4.79
C GLU A 107 -5.58 -37.04 5.23
N VAL A 108 -5.54 -35.70 5.18
CA VAL A 108 -4.39 -34.93 5.67
C VAL A 108 -4.29 -35.00 7.19
N ASN A 109 -5.41 -34.85 7.91
CA ASN A 109 -5.47 -34.91 9.36
C ASN A 109 -5.08 -36.30 9.90
N GLU A 110 -5.55 -37.38 9.29
CA GLU A 110 -5.17 -38.73 9.71
C GLU A 110 -3.66 -38.97 9.53
N ALA A 111 -3.08 -38.49 8.44
CA ALA A 111 -1.63 -38.59 8.23
C ALA A 111 -0.83 -37.74 9.24
N LEU A 112 -1.35 -36.57 9.61
CA LEU A 112 -0.75 -35.73 10.65
C LEU A 112 -0.80 -36.40 12.01
N LYS A 113 -1.95 -36.94 12.42
CA LYS A 113 -2.09 -37.68 13.69
C LYS A 113 -1.11 -38.85 13.75
N ALA A 114 -1.02 -39.64 12.69
CA ALA A 114 -0.09 -40.76 12.61
C ALA A 114 1.39 -40.30 12.69
N GLN A 115 1.71 -39.10 12.19
CA GLN A 115 3.05 -38.55 12.28
C GLN A 115 3.35 -37.94 13.65
N ILE A 116 2.36 -37.36 14.35
CA ILE A 116 2.51 -36.83 15.71
C ILE A 116 2.98 -37.94 16.67
N GLU A 117 2.45 -39.17 16.55
CA GLU A 117 2.89 -40.33 17.35
C GLU A 117 4.37 -40.68 17.17
N LYS A 118 4.99 -40.23 16.07
CA LYS A 118 6.42 -40.43 15.79
C LYS A 118 7.28 -39.23 16.18
N GLY A 119 6.65 -38.12 16.58
CA GLY A 119 7.32 -36.85 16.86
C GLY A 119 7.19 -35.82 15.74
N THR A 120 7.30 -34.56 16.12
CA THR A 120 7.01 -33.40 15.25
C THR A 120 8.23 -32.83 14.54
N SER A 121 9.43 -33.04 15.08
CA SER A 121 10.72 -32.61 14.53
C SER A 121 11.84 -33.50 15.07
N PHE A 122 12.86 -33.77 14.25
CA PHE A 122 13.97 -34.67 14.60
C PHE A 122 15.33 -33.99 14.67
N GLY A 123 15.50 -32.80 14.08
CA GLY A 123 16.81 -32.16 13.94
C GLY A 123 17.83 -32.94 13.08
N ALA A 124 17.34 -33.94 12.33
CA ALA A 124 18.10 -34.81 11.45
C ALA A 124 17.23 -35.21 10.24
N PRO A 125 17.84 -35.69 9.13
CA PRO A 125 17.10 -36.07 7.93
C PRO A 125 16.02 -37.13 8.18
N CYS A 126 14.88 -37.00 7.49
CA CYS A 126 13.78 -37.95 7.50
C CYS A 126 13.38 -38.40 6.08
N ALA A 127 12.84 -39.61 5.94
CA ALA A 127 12.48 -40.16 4.63
C ALA A 127 11.39 -39.36 3.91
N LEU A 128 10.53 -38.65 4.65
CA LEU A 128 9.45 -37.84 4.08
C LEU A 128 9.97 -36.64 3.28
N GLU A 129 11.13 -36.08 3.65
CA GLU A 129 11.79 -35.03 2.86
C GLU A 129 12.10 -35.54 1.44
N ASN A 130 12.63 -36.76 1.33
CA ASN A 130 12.94 -37.36 0.03
C ASN A 130 11.68 -37.64 -0.79
N VAL A 131 10.58 -38.05 -0.15
CA VAL A 131 9.31 -38.31 -0.84
C VAL A 131 8.76 -37.00 -1.41
N LEU A 132 8.65 -35.96 -0.59
CA LEU A 132 8.13 -34.68 -1.05
C LEU A 132 9.05 -34.04 -2.10
N ALA A 133 10.37 -34.13 -1.93
CA ALA A 133 11.33 -33.62 -2.92
C ALA A 133 11.15 -34.29 -4.29
N LYS A 134 10.98 -35.62 -4.33
CA LYS A 134 10.71 -36.35 -5.58
C LYS A 134 9.40 -35.91 -6.23
N MET A 135 8.34 -35.73 -5.44
CA MET A 135 7.05 -35.26 -5.96
C MET A 135 7.15 -33.84 -6.55
N VAL A 136 7.94 -32.96 -5.94
CA VAL A 136 8.18 -31.61 -6.46
C VAL A 136 8.96 -31.67 -7.78
N ILE A 137 10.07 -32.41 -7.81
CA ILE A 137 10.92 -32.57 -9.01
C ILE A 137 10.12 -33.19 -10.17
N GLU A 138 9.26 -34.17 -9.89
CA GLU A 138 8.42 -34.79 -10.91
C GLU A 138 7.38 -33.82 -11.49
N ARG A 139 6.86 -32.89 -10.68
CA ARG A 139 5.75 -32.01 -11.06
C ARG A 139 6.19 -30.69 -11.66
N VAL A 140 7.24 -30.06 -11.13
CA VAL A 140 7.58 -28.66 -11.43
C VAL A 140 8.70 -28.63 -12.48
N PRO A 141 8.40 -28.22 -13.74
CA PRO A 141 9.33 -28.36 -14.87
C PRO A 141 10.74 -27.80 -14.65
N SER A 142 10.89 -26.68 -13.93
CA SER A 142 12.21 -26.07 -13.70
C SER A 142 13.05 -26.77 -12.64
N VAL A 143 12.46 -27.65 -11.81
CA VAL A 143 13.07 -28.07 -10.54
C VAL A 143 13.78 -29.42 -10.68
N GLU A 144 15.11 -29.40 -10.70
CA GLU A 144 15.95 -30.60 -10.71
C GLU A 144 16.49 -30.94 -9.30
N MET A 145 16.53 -29.94 -8.43
CA MET A 145 16.93 -30.04 -7.03
C MET A 145 16.16 -29.00 -6.21
N VAL A 146 15.78 -29.36 -4.98
CA VAL A 146 14.93 -28.52 -4.11
C VAL A 146 15.48 -28.48 -2.69
N ARG A 147 15.27 -27.36 -2.01
CA ARG A 147 15.52 -27.15 -0.58
C ARG A 147 14.23 -26.71 0.10
N PHE A 148 13.87 -27.39 1.19
CA PHE A 148 12.77 -26.96 2.07
C PHE A 148 13.25 -25.93 3.09
N VAL A 149 12.35 -24.99 3.42
CA VAL A 149 12.50 -23.92 4.39
C VAL A 149 11.16 -23.74 5.13
N ASN A 150 11.02 -22.77 6.03
CA ASN A 150 9.85 -22.65 6.91
C ASN A 150 8.79 -21.66 6.38
N SER A 151 9.12 -20.85 5.38
CA SER A 151 8.19 -19.87 4.81
C SER A 151 8.53 -19.49 3.37
N GLY A 152 7.57 -18.86 2.67
CA GLY A 152 7.84 -18.22 1.38
C GLY A 152 8.90 -17.12 1.48
N THR A 153 8.90 -16.32 2.56
CA THR A 153 9.94 -15.31 2.82
C THR A 153 11.34 -15.94 2.86
N GLU A 154 11.51 -17.06 3.57
CA GLU A 154 12.79 -17.78 3.62
C GLU A 154 13.19 -18.33 2.24
N ALA A 155 12.24 -18.75 1.41
CA ALA A 155 12.52 -19.20 0.06
C ALA A 155 13.00 -18.03 -0.81
N CYS A 156 12.27 -16.92 -0.81
CA CYS A 156 12.55 -15.73 -1.62
C CYS A 156 13.86 -15.02 -1.20
N LEU A 157 14.16 -14.94 0.10
CA LEU A 157 15.46 -14.40 0.55
C LEU A 157 16.63 -15.32 0.16
N SER A 158 16.40 -16.65 0.16
CA SER A 158 17.45 -17.63 -0.18
C SER A 158 17.78 -17.56 -1.66
N VAL A 159 16.78 -17.46 -2.55
CA VAL A 159 17.03 -17.31 -3.99
C VAL A 159 17.73 -16.00 -4.33
N VAL A 160 17.47 -14.90 -3.62
CA VAL A 160 18.25 -13.66 -3.82
C VAL A 160 19.74 -13.88 -3.55
N ARG A 161 20.08 -14.53 -2.44
CA ARG A 161 21.48 -14.86 -2.15
C ARG A 161 22.04 -15.87 -3.16
N LEU A 162 21.24 -16.82 -3.62
CA LEU A 162 21.65 -17.83 -4.60
C LEU A 162 21.93 -17.23 -5.98
N MET A 163 21.07 -16.33 -6.48
CA MET A 163 21.28 -15.60 -7.73
C MET A 163 22.62 -14.86 -7.72
N ARG A 164 22.90 -14.14 -6.62
CA ARG A 164 24.15 -13.39 -6.44
C ARG A 164 25.36 -14.32 -6.37
N ALA A 165 25.27 -15.40 -5.60
CA ALA A 165 26.35 -16.38 -5.47
C ALA A 165 26.67 -17.08 -6.79
N TYR A 166 25.65 -17.39 -7.61
CA TYR A 166 25.81 -18.07 -8.88
C TYR A 166 26.37 -17.14 -9.98
N THR A 167 25.88 -15.90 -10.06
CA THR A 167 26.27 -14.96 -11.12
C THR A 167 27.47 -14.08 -10.78
N GLY A 168 27.79 -13.92 -9.49
CA GLY A 168 28.79 -12.94 -9.02
C GLY A 168 28.34 -11.48 -9.13
N ARG A 169 27.05 -11.23 -9.36
CA ARG A 169 26.47 -9.90 -9.59
C ARG A 169 25.63 -9.45 -8.38
N GLU A 170 25.42 -8.14 -8.21
CA GLU A 170 24.80 -7.60 -7.00
C GLU A 170 23.32 -7.22 -7.15
N LYS A 171 22.94 -6.63 -8.29
CA LYS A 171 21.61 -6.03 -8.46
C LYS A 171 20.55 -7.09 -8.76
N LEU A 172 19.32 -6.86 -8.32
CA LEU A 172 18.17 -7.68 -8.69
C LEU A 172 17.01 -6.81 -9.19
N ILE A 173 16.14 -7.38 -10.02
CA ILE A 173 14.90 -6.72 -10.45
C ILE A 173 13.70 -7.39 -9.75
N LYS A 174 12.79 -6.59 -9.20
CA LYS A 174 11.43 -6.99 -8.80
C LYS A 174 10.40 -6.14 -9.54
N PHE A 175 9.12 -6.43 -9.35
CA PHE A 175 8.02 -5.70 -10.01
C PHE A 175 7.16 -4.92 -8.99
N THR A 176 6.64 -3.76 -9.39
CA THR A 176 5.65 -3.03 -8.60
C THR A 176 4.42 -3.91 -8.36
N GLY A 177 3.94 -3.92 -7.12
CA GLY A 177 2.76 -4.69 -6.72
C GLY A 177 3.00 -6.18 -6.42
N CYS A 178 4.16 -6.75 -6.75
CA CYS A 178 4.53 -8.08 -6.31
C CYS A 178 5.03 -8.08 -4.86
N TYR A 179 4.77 -9.15 -4.12
CA TYR A 179 5.27 -9.36 -2.77
C TYR A 179 6.00 -10.71 -2.63
N HIS A 180 7.26 -10.63 -2.19
CA HIS A 180 8.17 -11.78 -2.07
C HIS A 180 8.61 -12.03 -0.63
N GLY A 181 7.78 -11.65 0.34
CA GLY A 181 8.15 -11.63 1.75
C GLY A 181 8.76 -10.29 2.19
N HIS A 182 9.15 -10.22 3.46
CA HIS A 182 9.58 -8.98 4.11
C HIS A 182 11.11 -8.91 4.32
N ALA A 183 11.90 -9.62 3.52
CA ALA A 183 13.34 -9.43 3.53
C ALA A 183 13.69 -8.03 3.04
N ASP A 184 14.68 -7.38 3.65
CA ASP A 184 15.07 -6.00 3.39
C ASP A 184 15.21 -5.66 1.90
N GLN A 185 15.72 -6.60 1.09
CA GLN A 185 15.91 -6.42 -0.34
C GLN A 185 14.60 -6.22 -1.11
N PHE A 186 13.46 -6.64 -0.56
CA PHE A 186 12.15 -6.50 -1.20
C PHE A 186 11.39 -5.25 -0.72
N LEU A 187 11.79 -4.65 0.41
CA LEU A 187 11.14 -3.47 0.99
C LEU A 187 11.67 -2.17 0.35
N VAL A 188 11.55 -2.05 -0.97
CA VAL A 188 12.14 -0.98 -1.79
C VAL A 188 11.10 -0.28 -2.65
N GLN A 189 11.08 1.06 -2.55
CA GLN A 189 10.16 1.93 -3.27
C GLN A 189 10.40 1.91 -4.78
N ALA A 190 9.30 2.02 -5.52
CA ALA A 190 9.37 2.40 -6.93
C ALA A 190 9.89 3.85 -7.02
N GLY A 191 11.10 4.03 -7.55
CA GLY A 191 11.67 5.36 -7.77
C GLY A 191 10.89 6.13 -8.83
N SER A 192 10.39 7.32 -8.50
CA SER A 192 9.91 8.26 -9.51
C SER A 192 11.10 8.99 -10.13
N GLY A 193 11.42 8.69 -11.39
CA GLY A 193 12.20 9.54 -12.31
C GLY A 193 13.64 9.93 -11.96
N VAL A 194 14.14 9.64 -10.76
CA VAL A 194 15.54 9.87 -10.36
C VAL A 194 16.11 8.52 -9.93
N LEU A 195 16.84 7.90 -10.86
CA LEU A 195 17.36 6.54 -10.86
C LEU A 195 18.34 6.14 -9.73
N THR A 196 18.42 6.83 -8.58
CA THR A 196 19.64 6.71 -7.74
C THR A 196 19.51 6.78 -6.21
N LEU A 197 18.34 6.96 -5.59
CA LEU A 197 18.31 7.18 -4.13
C LEU A 197 18.16 5.91 -3.27
N GLY A 198 17.90 4.73 -3.84
CA GLY A 198 17.81 3.48 -3.07
C GLY A 198 16.88 3.62 -1.86
N LEU A 199 15.70 4.22 -2.05
CA LEU A 199 14.77 4.55 -0.97
C LEU A 199 14.02 3.28 -0.54
N SER A 200 14.02 3.02 0.76
CA SER A 200 13.27 1.92 1.37
C SER A 200 11.78 2.29 1.53
N ASP A 201 10.91 1.28 1.42
CA ASP A 201 9.49 1.36 1.77
C ASP A 201 9.22 1.26 3.28
N SER A 202 10.22 0.83 4.06
CA SER A 202 10.08 0.58 5.49
C SER A 202 11.24 1.18 6.29
N PRO A 203 10.97 1.90 7.40
CA PRO A 203 12.00 2.23 8.38
C PRO A 203 12.77 0.98 8.84
N GLY A 204 14.05 1.15 9.15
CA GLY A 204 14.94 0.06 9.61
C GLY A 204 15.71 -0.66 8.50
N VAL A 205 15.32 -0.51 7.24
CA VAL A 205 16.06 -1.06 6.10
C VAL A 205 17.20 -0.11 5.70
N PRO A 206 18.45 -0.58 5.65
CA PRO A 206 19.56 0.24 5.18
C PRO A 206 19.40 0.68 3.71
N ALA A 207 19.69 1.94 3.41
CA ALA A 207 19.66 2.46 2.04
C ALA A 207 20.61 1.67 1.10
N THR A 208 21.71 1.16 1.64
CA THR A 208 22.66 0.31 0.90
C THR A 208 22.04 -1.01 0.46
N THR A 209 21.16 -1.60 1.28
CA THR A 209 20.42 -2.81 0.92
C THR A 209 19.39 -2.51 -0.18
N ALA A 210 18.69 -1.38 -0.04
CA ALA A 210 17.65 -0.97 -1.00
C ALA A 210 18.22 -0.55 -2.36
N ALA A 211 19.42 0.05 -2.41
CA ALA A 211 20.08 0.47 -3.64
C ALA A 211 20.39 -0.68 -4.64
N ALA A 212 20.50 -1.91 -4.15
CA ALA A 212 20.76 -3.08 -4.98
C ALA A 212 19.48 -3.73 -5.56
N THR A 213 18.30 -3.17 -5.27
CA THR A 213 17.03 -3.66 -5.83
C THR A 213 16.42 -2.63 -6.76
N LEU A 214 16.26 -3.04 -8.01
CA LEU A 214 15.60 -2.29 -9.06
C LEU A 214 14.13 -2.71 -9.14
N THR A 215 13.24 -1.77 -9.46
CA THR A 215 11.81 -2.04 -9.59
C THR A 215 11.33 -1.74 -11.01
N ALA A 216 10.82 -2.77 -11.69
CA ALA A 216 10.17 -2.70 -12.99
C ALA A 216 8.64 -2.65 -12.84
N LYS A 217 7.92 -2.39 -13.93
CA LYS A 217 6.46 -2.45 -13.96
C LYS A 217 6.00 -3.82 -14.46
N TYR A 218 5.04 -4.43 -13.76
CA TYR A 218 4.48 -5.71 -14.17
C TYR A 218 3.78 -5.59 -15.53
N ASN A 219 3.88 -6.62 -16.39
CA ASN A 219 3.40 -6.62 -17.78
C ASN A 219 4.04 -5.56 -18.73
N ASP A 220 5.09 -4.86 -18.30
CA ASP A 220 5.84 -3.90 -19.13
C ASP A 220 7.27 -4.41 -19.35
N LEU A 221 7.46 -5.16 -20.44
CA LEU A 221 8.77 -5.72 -20.81
C LEU A 221 9.81 -4.63 -21.13
N GLU A 222 9.38 -3.49 -21.68
CA GLU A 222 10.28 -2.38 -22.02
C GLU A 222 10.87 -1.75 -20.75
N SER A 223 10.10 -1.67 -19.66
CA SER A 223 10.62 -1.24 -18.36
C SER A 223 11.77 -2.12 -17.86
N VAL A 224 11.71 -3.43 -18.13
CA VAL A 224 12.76 -4.38 -17.75
C VAL A 224 13.99 -4.22 -18.64
N LYS A 225 13.79 -4.13 -19.96
CA LYS A 225 14.89 -3.88 -20.92
C LYS A 225 15.66 -2.60 -20.58
N ALA A 226 14.96 -1.53 -20.24
CA ALA A 226 15.58 -0.27 -19.83
C ALA A 226 16.48 -0.43 -18.58
N LEU A 227 16.06 -1.25 -17.61
CA LEU A 227 16.88 -1.53 -16.42
C LEU A 227 18.12 -2.36 -16.76
N PHE A 228 18.01 -3.37 -17.64
CA PHE A 228 19.17 -4.12 -18.12
C PHE A 228 20.17 -3.23 -18.87
N GLU A 229 19.67 -2.39 -19.78
CA GLU A 229 20.51 -1.46 -20.55
C GLU A 229 21.26 -0.48 -19.63
N ALA A 230 20.60 0.02 -18.58
CA ALA A 230 21.21 0.94 -17.62
C ALA A 230 22.17 0.28 -16.61
N ASN A 231 22.16 -1.06 -16.49
CA ASN A 231 22.92 -1.81 -15.49
C ASN A 231 23.63 -3.04 -16.10
N LYS A 232 24.24 -2.86 -17.28
CA LYS A 232 24.85 -3.95 -18.04
C LYS A 232 25.83 -4.76 -17.21
N GLY A 233 25.62 -6.07 -17.15
CA GLY A 233 26.48 -7.00 -16.42
C GLY A 233 26.36 -6.94 -14.89
N GLU A 234 25.51 -6.08 -14.32
CA GLU A 234 25.39 -5.91 -12.86
C GLU A 234 24.18 -6.64 -12.24
N ILE A 235 23.22 -7.08 -13.07
CA ILE A 235 21.98 -7.73 -12.61
C ILE A 235 22.19 -9.24 -12.48
N ALA A 236 22.07 -9.74 -11.26
CA ALA A 236 22.12 -11.16 -10.91
C ALA A 236 20.89 -11.93 -11.40
N GLY A 237 19.73 -11.29 -11.37
CA GLY A 237 18.49 -11.93 -11.75
C GLY A 237 17.27 -11.07 -11.47
N LEU A 238 16.11 -11.60 -11.83
CA LEU A 238 14.82 -10.99 -11.57
C LEU A 238 13.85 -11.99 -10.96
N ILE A 239 12.99 -11.49 -10.09
CA ILE A 239 11.96 -12.28 -9.40
C ILE A 239 10.58 -11.65 -9.62
N LEU A 240 9.59 -12.49 -9.92
CA LEU A 240 8.19 -12.08 -10.05
C LEU A 240 7.22 -13.17 -9.63
N GLU A 241 6.02 -12.75 -9.22
CA GLU A 241 4.87 -13.66 -9.20
C GLU A 241 4.43 -13.88 -10.66
N PRO A 242 4.39 -15.13 -11.18
CA PRO A 242 3.98 -15.36 -12.56
C PRO A 242 2.51 -15.02 -12.78
N VAL A 243 1.67 -15.03 -11.72
CA VAL A 243 0.39 -14.32 -11.64
C VAL A 243 0.40 -13.53 -10.35
N VAL A 244 0.22 -12.21 -10.42
CA VAL A 244 0.20 -11.38 -9.20
C VAL A 244 -1.04 -11.70 -8.39
N GLY A 245 -0.86 -11.92 -7.09
CA GLY A 245 -1.96 -12.03 -6.14
C GLY A 245 -1.95 -11.00 -5.01
N ASN A 246 -0.80 -10.39 -4.71
CA ASN A 246 -0.64 -9.44 -3.60
C ASN A 246 -0.95 -7.97 -3.97
N SER A 247 -1.47 -7.74 -5.19
CA SER A 247 -2.03 -6.47 -5.65
C SER A 247 -3.40 -6.66 -6.29
N GLY A 248 -4.11 -7.70 -5.82
CA GLY A 248 -5.25 -8.29 -6.49
C GLY A 248 -4.78 -9.31 -7.52
N PHE A 249 -5.74 -9.85 -8.28
CA PHE A 249 -5.47 -10.86 -9.31
C PHE A 249 -5.13 -10.19 -10.64
N ILE A 250 -3.84 -10.20 -11.01
CA ILE A 250 -3.36 -9.62 -12.26
C ILE A 250 -2.61 -10.70 -13.04
N PRO A 251 -3.22 -11.27 -14.10
CA PRO A 251 -2.56 -12.27 -14.93
C PRO A 251 -1.49 -11.62 -15.83
N PRO A 252 -0.45 -12.37 -16.19
CA PRO A 252 0.55 -11.92 -17.15
C PRO A 252 -0.01 -12.01 -18.57
N THR A 253 0.63 -11.32 -19.51
CA THR A 253 0.59 -11.77 -20.91
C THR A 253 1.63 -12.87 -21.13
N LYS A 254 1.35 -13.79 -22.06
CA LYS A 254 2.31 -14.87 -22.38
C LYS A 254 3.60 -14.28 -22.97
N GLU A 255 3.45 -13.23 -23.78
CA GLU A 255 4.54 -12.50 -24.41
C GLU A 255 5.45 -11.84 -23.38
N PHE A 256 4.88 -11.33 -22.28
CA PHE A 256 5.66 -10.77 -21.18
C PHE A 256 6.53 -11.82 -20.51
N LEU A 257 5.95 -12.96 -20.06
CA LEU A 257 6.74 -14.02 -19.42
C LEU A 257 7.81 -14.60 -20.35
N GLN A 258 7.47 -14.85 -21.62
CA GLN A 258 8.43 -15.33 -22.60
C GLN A 258 9.54 -14.30 -22.84
N GLY A 259 9.19 -13.02 -22.96
CA GLY A 259 10.15 -11.94 -23.13
C GLY A 259 11.12 -11.81 -21.94
N LEU A 260 10.65 -12.02 -20.70
CA LEU A 260 11.53 -12.08 -19.52
C LEU A 260 12.50 -13.26 -19.59
N ARG A 261 12.01 -14.44 -20.00
CA ARG A 261 12.84 -15.63 -20.17
C ARG A 261 13.93 -15.40 -21.20
N ASP A 262 13.58 -14.87 -22.37
CA ASP A 262 14.53 -14.62 -23.45
C ASP A 262 15.58 -13.59 -23.03
N LEU A 263 15.15 -12.50 -22.39
CA LEU A 263 16.04 -11.44 -21.90
C LEU A 263 16.99 -11.94 -20.81
N CYS A 264 16.50 -12.69 -19.82
CA CYS A 264 17.36 -13.29 -18.79
C CYS A 264 18.42 -14.21 -19.39
N THR A 265 18.05 -15.03 -20.39
CA THR A 265 18.98 -15.89 -21.10
C THR A 265 20.05 -15.08 -21.85
N GLN A 266 19.64 -14.03 -22.57
CA GLN A 266 20.55 -13.16 -23.31
C GLN A 266 21.55 -12.44 -22.38
N GLU A 267 21.09 -11.93 -21.24
CA GLU A 267 21.89 -11.13 -20.32
C GLU A 267 22.66 -11.99 -19.28
N GLY A 268 22.48 -13.31 -19.29
CA GLY A 268 23.05 -14.23 -18.30
C GLY A 268 22.56 -13.95 -16.87
N ALA A 269 21.31 -13.52 -16.72
CA ALA A 269 20.67 -13.24 -15.45
C ALA A 269 19.70 -14.39 -15.09
N VAL A 270 19.53 -14.66 -13.80
CA VAL A 270 18.66 -15.75 -13.32
C VAL A 270 17.20 -15.29 -13.32
N LEU A 271 16.31 -16.04 -13.97
CA LEU A 271 14.86 -15.83 -13.90
C LEU A 271 14.28 -16.64 -12.74
N VAL A 272 13.56 -15.97 -11.83
CA VAL A 272 12.90 -16.60 -10.68
C VAL A 272 11.39 -16.40 -10.74
N PHE A 273 10.64 -17.49 -10.73
CA PHE A 273 9.19 -17.42 -10.47
C PHE A 273 8.92 -17.62 -8.98
N ASP A 274 8.26 -16.63 -8.37
CA ASP A 274 7.67 -16.76 -7.05
C ASP A 274 6.31 -17.45 -7.17
N GLU A 275 6.34 -18.77 -7.01
CA GLU A 275 5.15 -19.62 -7.05
C GLU A 275 4.65 -19.97 -5.65
N VAL A 276 4.93 -19.13 -4.64
CA VAL A 276 4.41 -19.34 -3.28
C VAL A 276 2.88 -19.35 -3.28
N MET A 277 2.24 -18.54 -4.12
CA MET A 277 0.77 -18.48 -4.25
C MET A 277 0.22 -19.31 -5.41
N THR A 278 0.89 -19.28 -6.56
CA THR A 278 0.44 -19.93 -7.80
C THR A 278 0.79 -21.42 -7.85
N GLY A 279 1.82 -21.84 -7.10
CA GLY A 279 2.37 -23.19 -7.10
C GLY A 279 1.34 -24.25 -6.71
N PHE A 280 1.24 -25.28 -7.53
CA PHE A 280 0.27 -26.39 -7.42
C PHE A 280 -1.21 -25.97 -7.43
N ARG A 281 -1.52 -24.68 -7.58
CA ARG A 281 -2.86 -24.10 -7.63
C ARG A 281 -3.31 -23.83 -9.05
N ILE A 282 -2.46 -23.17 -9.83
CA ILE A 282 -2.78 -22.83 -11.22
C ILE A 282 -2.82 -24.08 -12.09
N ALA A 283 -1.82 -24.95 -11.95
CA ALA A 283 -1.76 -26.26 -12.60
C ALA A 283 -0.95 -27.23 -11.73
N LYS A 284 -0.88 -28.50 -12.16
CA LYS A 284 -0.13 -29.57 -11.47
C LYS A 284 1.35 -29.21 -11.32
N GLY A 285 1.95 -28.68 -12.38
CA GLY A 285 3.31 -28.16 -12.48
C GLY A 285 3.36 -26.64 -12.40
N CYS A 286 2.43 -26.05 -11.63
CA CYS A 286 2.41 -24.63 -11.28
C CYS A 286 2.12 -23.69 -12.49
N ALA A 287 2.29 -22.38 -12.33
CA ALA A 287 2.05 -21.42 -13.39
C ALA A 287 3.01 -21.59 -14.58
N GLN A 288 4.25 -22.00 -14.31
CA GLN A 288 5.23 -22.28 -15.36
C GLN A 288 4.75 -23.34 -16.37
N GLU A 289 4.04 -24.39 -15.93
CA GLU A 289 3.40 -25.35 -16.85
C GLU A 289 2.28 -24.67 -17.64
N HIS A 290 1.40 -23.94 -16.96
CA HIS A 290 0.24 -23.30 -17.58
C HIS A 290 0.62 -22.32 -18.70
N PHE A 291 1.64 -21.49 -18.48
CA PHE A 291 2.11 -20.52 -19.47
C PHE A 291 3.15 -21.09 -20.44
N GLY A 292 3.73 -22.26 -20.12
CA GLY A 292 4.79 -22.89 -20.91
C GLY A 292 6.11 -22.11 -20.87
N VAL A 293 6.45 -21.47 -19.75
CA VAL A 293 7.68 -20.68 -19.55
C VAL A 293 8.44 -21.22 -18.35
N THR A 294 9.66 -21.71 -18.57
CA THR A 294 10.49 -22.34 -17.53
C THR A 294 11.48 -21.34 -16.91
N PRO A 295 11.34 -21.00 -15.62
CA PRO A 295 12.32 -20.18 -14.90
C PRO A 295 13.60 -20.97 -14.59
N ASP A 296 14.65 -20.29 -14.13
CA ASP A 296 15.87 -20.95 -13.63
C ASP A 296 15.71 -21.45 -12.19
N LEU A 297 14.98 -20.68 -11.38
CA LEU A 297 14.61 -21.01 -10.00
C LEU A 297 13.11 -20.77 -9.78
N THR A 298 12.52 -21.55 -8.89
CA THR A 298 11.13 -21.41 -8.44
C THR A 298 11.10 -21.39 -6.92
N THR A 299 10.38 -20.45 -6.33
CA THR A 299 10.02 -20.49 -4.90
C THR A 299 8.61 -21.03 -4.74
N MET A 300 8.37 -21.74 -3.64
CA MET A 300 7.12 -22.42 -3.33
C MET A 300 6.80 -22.24 -1.85
N GLY A 301 5.53 -22.39 -1.51
CA GLY A 301 5.06 -22.39 -0.13
C GLY A 301 3.60 -22.80 -0.09
N LYS A 302 2.89 -22.37 0.94
CA LYS A 302 1.44 -22.54 1.08
C LYS A 302 0.98 -23.99 0.83
N VAL A 303 0.54 -24.32 -0.39
CA VAL A 303 0.02 -25.65 -0.78
C VAL A 303 1.02 -26.76 -0.49
N ILE A 304 2.33 -26.53 -0.68
CA ILE A 304 3.36 -27.55 -0.47
C ILE A 304 3.47 -28.01 1.00
N GLY A 305 2.87 -27.29 1.95
CA GLY A 305 2.80 -27.67 3.37
C GLY A 305 1.46 -28.20 3.82
N GLY A 306 0.46 -28.28 2.94
CA GLY A 306 -0.88 -28.75 3.29
C GLY A 306 -1.51 -28.00 4.48
N GLY A 307 -1.18 -26.72 4.66
CA GLY A 307 -1.65 -25.90 5.78
C GLY A 307 -0.64 -25.65 6.90
N LEU A 308 0.51 -26.36 6.93
CA LEU A 308 1.59 -26.09 7.89
C LEU A 308 2.63 -25.11 7.33
N PRO A 309 3.37 -24.39 8.22
CA PRO A 309 4.46 -23.51 7.81
C PRO A 309 5.57 -24.29 7.08
N VAL A 310 5.69 -24.02 5.79
CA VAL A 310 6.78 -24.50 4.94
C VAL A 310 6.95 -23.56 3.75
N GLY A 311 8.16 -23.47 3.28
CA GLY A 311 8.50 -22.96 1.95
C GLY A 311 9.47 -23.91 1.27
N ALA A 312 9.74 -23.69 0.00
CA ALA A 312 10.82 -24.33 -0.71
C ALA A 312 11.36 -23.43 -1.80
N TYR A 313 12.62 -23.63 -2.17
CA TYR A 313 13.18 -23.10 -3.40
C TYR A 313 13.91 -24.21 -4.13
N GLY A 314 13.79 -24.23 -5.45
CA GLY A 314 14.40 -25.25 -6.29
C GLY A 314 14.56 -24.76 -7.72
N GLY A 315 15.30 -25.50 -8.53
CA GLY A 315 15.55 -25.11 -9.92
C GLY A 315 16.62 -25.97 -10.55
N LYS A 316 17.34 -25.38 -11.51
CA LYS A 316 18.48 -26.01 -12.20
C LYS A 316 19.52 -26.51 -11.21
N ARG A 317 20.03 -27.73 -11.43
CA ARG A 317 20.97 -28.39 -10.54
C ARG A 317 22.26 -27.60 -10.41
N GLU A 318 22.81 -27.04 -11.48
CA GLU A 318 24.07 -26.28 -11.40
C GLU A 318 23.95 -25.02 -10.52
N ILE A 319 22.77 -24.41 -10.44
CA ILE A 319 22.52 -23.27 -9.55
C ILE A 319 22.35 -23.77 -8.12
N MET A 320 21.49 -24.78 -7.90
CA MET A 320 21.17 -25.31 -6.57
C MET A 320 22.36 -25.96 -5.86
N GLN A 321 23.35 -26.47 -6.60
CA GLN A 321 24.58 -27.02 -6.02
C GLN A 321 25.49 -25.95 -5.38
N MET A 322 25.23 -24.66 -5.59
CA MET A 322 25.91 -23.59 -4.85
C MET A 322 25.49 -23.54 -3.38
N VAL A 323 24.35 -24.13 -3.00
CA VAL A 323 23.84 -24.09 -1.64
C VAL A 323 24.60 -25.06 -0.73
N ALA A 324 24.99 -24.61 0.46
CA ALA A 324 25.61 -25.44 1.47
C ALA A 324 24.71 -26.64 1.85
N PRO A 325 25.27 -27.84 2.09
CA PRO A 325 26.70 -28.15 2.15
C PRO A 325 27.33 -28.51 0.78
N SER A 326 26.58 -28.52 -0.33
CA SER A 326 27.13 -28.84 -1.65
C SER A 326 28.02 -27.74 -2.22
N GLY A 327 27.75 -26.49 -1.88
CA GLY A 327 28.50 -25.32 -2.31
C GLY A 327 28.63 -24.25 -1.24
N PRO A 328 29.18 -23.07 -1.60
CA PRO A 328 29.59 -22.05 -0.62
C PRO A 328 28.46 -21.14 -0.11
N MET A 329 27.30 -21.09 -0.77
CA MET A 329 26.19 -20.22 -0.38
C MET A 329 25.47 -20.80 0.85
N TYR A 330 25.54 -20.09 1.97
CA TYR A 330 24.95 -20.56 3.22
C TYR A 330 23.44 -20.35 3.29
N GLN A 331 22.72 -21.42 3.64
CA GLN A 331 21.34 -21.39 4.11
C GLN A 331 21.14 -22.56 5.08
N ALA A 332 20.52 -22.29 6.22
CA ALA A 332 20.09 -23.28 7.19
C ALA A 332 18.75 -22.87 7.80
N GLY A 333 18.02 -23.84 8.35
CA GLY A 333 16.79 -23.60 9.09
C GLY A 333 16.50 -24.79 10.01
N THR A 334 16.42 -24.52 11.32
CA THR A 334 16.35 -25.58 12.36
C THR A 334 15.16 -26.53 12.19
N LEU A 335 14.03 -26.02 11.70
CA LEU A 335 12.78 -26.78 11.52
C LEU A 335 12.48 -27.08 10.04
N SER A 336 13.41 -26.77 9.14
CA SER A 336 13.27 -27.05 7.73
C SER A 336 13.21 -28.56 7.50
N GLY A 337 12.28 -29.00 6.64
CA GLY A 337 12.08 -30.44 6.40
C GLY A 337 11.37 -31.18 7.54
N ASN A 338 10.73 -30.49 8.49
CA ASN A 338 10.04 -31.16 9.60
C ASN A 338 8.96 -32.16 9.10
N PRO A 339 8.86 -33.36 9.71
CA PRO A 339 8.05 -34.44 9.18
C PRO A 339 6.54 -34.14 9.16
N LEU A 340 6.04 -33.25 10.02
CA LEU A 340 4.62 -32.84 9.97
C LEU A 340 4.29 -32.06 8.71
N ALA A 341 5.08 -31.03 8.37
CA ALA A 341 4.89 -30.28 7.14
C ALA A 341 5.09 -31.17 5.91
N MET A 342 6.09 -32.06 5.94
CA MET A 342 6.34 -32.98 4.83
C MET A 342 5.15 -33.91 4.59
N VAL A 343 4.60 -34.56 5.63
CA VAL A 343 3.48 -35.50 5.46
C VAL A 343 2.20 -34.80 4.99
N ALA A 344 1.90 -33.60 5.50
CA ALA A 344 0.75 -32.83 5.06
C ALA A 344 0.88 -32.37 3.60
N GLY A 345 2.08 -31.92 3.21
CA GLY A 345 2.41 -31.60 1.83
C GLY A 345 2.23 -32.78 0.88
N ILE A 346 2.80 -33.94 1.24
CA ILE A 346 2.67 -35.19 0.47
C ILE A 346 1.19 -35.54 0.25
N LYS A 347 0.39 -35.58 1.32
CA LYS A 347 -1.04 -35.94 1.23
C LYS A 347 -1.83 -34.94 0.40
N THR A 348 -1.54 -33.64 0.56
CA THR A 348 -2.16 -32.58 -0.24
C THR A 348 -1.86 -32.77 -1.73
N LEU A 349 -0.60 -33.02 -2.09
CA LEU A 349 -0.20 -33.26 -3.46
C LEU A 349 -0.78 -34.57 -4.03
N GLU A 350 -0.88 -35.64 -3.24
CA GLU A 350 -1.56 -36.89 -3.63
C GLU A 350 -3.04 -36.66 -3.97
N ILE A 351 -3.76 -35.88 -3.16
CA ILE A 351 -5.17 -35.54 -3.43
C ILE A 351 -5.28 -34.71 -4.72
N LEU A 352 -4.41 -33.72 -4.91
CA LEU A 352 -4.38 -32.90 -6.13
C LEU A 352 -4.00 -33.69 -7.39
N ALA A 353 -3.35 -34.85 -7.26
CA ALA A 353 -3.03 -35.70 -8.41
C ALA A 353 -4.22 -36.52 -8.91
N ARG A 354 -5.34 -36.53 -8.19
CA ARG A 354 -6.53 -37.28 -8.59
C ARG A 354 -7.13 -36.68 -9.87
N PRO A 355 -7.59 -37.53 -10.81
CA PRO A 355 -8.27 -37.04 -12.02
C PRO A 355 -9.44 -36.11 -11.68
N GLY A 356 -9.57 -34.99 -12.39
CA GLY A 356 -10.66 -34.04 -12.19
C GLY A 356 -10.40 -32.94 -11.16
N ALA A 357 -9.30 -32.99 -10.39
CA ALA A 357 -9.04 -32.03 -9.33
C ALA A 357 -8.89 -30.58 -9.86
N TYR A 358 -8.05 -30.38 -10.88
CA TYR A 358 -7.83 -29.07 -11.47
C TYR A 358 -9.03 -28.60 -12.31
N GLU A 359 -9.70 -29.53 -12.99
CA GLU A 359 -10.93 -29.27 -13.73
C GLU A 359 -12.06 -28.79 -12.82
N HIS A 360 -12.18 -29.38 -11.63
CA HIS A 360 -13.13 -28.92 -10.61
C HIS A 360 -12.79 -27.50 -10.13
N LEU A 361 -11.52 -27.23 -9.79
CA LEU A 361 -11.07 -25.89 -9.38
C LEU A 361 -11.39 -24.85 -10.45
N ASP A 362 -11.05 -25.13 -11.71
CA ASP A 362 -11.34 -24.23 -12.83
C ASP A 362 -12.84 -23.98 -13.00
N LYS A 363 -13.64 -25.04 -12.96
CA LYS A 363 -15.11 -24.97 -13.08
C LYS A 363 -15.74 -24.11 -11.99
N VAL A 364 -15.42 -24.35 -10.72
CA VAL A 364 -16.06 -23.61 -9.61
C VAL A 364 -15.61 -22.15 -9.57
N THR A 365 -14.34 -21.89 -9.88
CA THR A 365 -13.76 -20.53 -9.78
C THR A 365 -14.20 -19.64 -10.94
N SER A 366 -14.17 -20.16 -12.16
CA SER A 366 -14.65 -19.41 -13.34
C SER A 366 -16.13 -19.06 -13.21
N ARG A 367 -16.96 -20.01 -12.72
CA ARG A 367 -18.38 -19.76 -12.44
C ARG A 367 -18.58 -18.70 -11.37
N LEU A 368 -17.82 -18.76 -10.27
CA LEU A 368 -17.87 -17.77 -9.19
C LEU A 368 -17.60 -16.35 -9.72
N ILE A 369 -16.49 -16.15 -10.41
CA ILE A 369 -16.10 -14.83 -10.89
C ILE A 369 -17.06 -14.31 -11.94
N LYS A 370 -17.45 -15.16 -12.90
CA LYS A 370 -18.45 -14.78 -13.89
C LYS A 370 -19.76 -14.34 -13.20
N GLY A 371 -20.22 -15.08 -12.19
CA GLY A 371 -21.44 -14.74 -11.45
C GLY A 371 -21.35 -13.43 -10.67
N ILE A 372 -20.23 -13.15 -10.00
CA ILE A 372 -20.01 -11.88 -9.29
C ILE A 372 -19.97 -10.70 -10.26
N LEU A 373 -19.26 -10.83 -11.39
CA LEU A 373 -19.17 -9.78 -12.40
C LEU A 373 -20.51 -9.54 -13.10
N ASP A 374 -21.26 -10.60 -13.42
CA ASP A 374 -22.61 -10.49 -13.98
C ASP A 374 -23.56 -9.78 -13.00
N ALA A 375 -23.50 -10.12 -11.70
CA ALA A 375 -24.27 -9.44 -10.66
C ALA A 375 -23.89 -7.96 -10.52
N GLY A 376 -22.60 -7.63 -10.63
CA GLY A 376 -22.11 -6.24 -10.65
C GLY A 376 -22.67 -5.45 -11.83
N LYS A 377 -22.65 -6.06 -13.02
CA LYS A 377 -23.22 -5.49 -14.24
C LYS A 377 -24.73 -5.28 -14.13
N GLU A 378 -25.47 -6.26 -13.61
CA GLU A 378 -26.92 -6.16 -13.36
C GLU A 378 -27.26 -5.01 -12.39
N ALA A 379 -26.45 -4.82 -11.34
CA ALA A 379 -26.62 -3.74 -10.36
C ALA A 379 -26.13 -2.36 -10.86
N GLY A 380 -25.35 -2.32 -11.95
CA GLY A 380 -24.84 -1.10 -12.57
C GLY A 380 -23.50 -0.61 -12.01
N HIS A 381 -22.64 -1.53 -11.55
CA HIS A 381 -21.28 -1.23 -11.07
C HIS A 381 -20.25 -1.54 -12.13
N ALA A 382 -19.29 -0.62 -12.32
CA ALA A 382 -18.09 -0.90 -13.10
C ALA A 382 -17.19 -1.87 -12.32
N MET A 383 -17.02 -3.07 -12.86
CA MET A 383 -16.17 -4.10 -12.29
C MET A 383 -15.47 -4.87 -13.40
N CYS A 384 -14.24 -5.30 -13.16
CA CYS A 384 -13.52 -6.24 -14.00
C CYS A 384 -12.83 -7.28 -13.13
N GLY A 385 -12.46 -8.43 -13.70
CA GLY A 385 -11.85 -9.52 -12.95
C GLY A 385 -11.70 -10.75 -13.80
N SER A 386 -10.97 -11.72 -13.27
CA SER A 386 -10.76 -13.01 -13.94
C SER A 386 -10.34 -14.08 -12.94
N SER A 387 -10.13 -15.29 -13.43
CA SER A 387 -9.67 -16.44 -12.67
C SER A 387 -8.79 -17.32 -13.54
N ILE A 388 -7.87 -18.05 -12.91
CA ILE A 388 -7.14 -19.16 -13.52
C ILE A 388 -7.16 -20.30 -12.51
N SER A 389 -7.78 -21.43 -12.87
CA SER A 389 -7.94 -22.59 -11.97
C SER A 389 -8.51 -22.12 -10.62
N GLY A 390 -7.90 -22.51 -9.49
CA GLY A 390 -8.38 -22.17 -8.15
C GLY A 390 -8.05 -20.76 -7.64
N MET A 391 -7.56 -19.85 -8.47
CA MET A 391 -7.17 -18.48 -8.06
C MET A 391 -7.99 -17.43 -8.83
N PHE A 392 -8.40 -16.36 -8.15
CA PHE A 392 -9.24 -15.33 -8.76
C PHE A 392 -9.06 -13.94 -8.17
N GLY A 393 -9.64 -12.94 -8.84
CA GLY A 393 -9.87 -11.63 -8.26
C GLY A 393 -10.73 -10.75 -9.16
N PHE A 394 -11.18 -9.63 -8.59
CA PHE A 394 -11.96 -8.62 -9.28
C PHE A 394 -11.71 -7.25 -8.65
N PHE A 395 -11.93 -6.18 -9.42
CA PHE A 395 -11.72 -4.80 -9.03
C PHE A 395 -12.99 -3.99 -9.25
N PHE A 396 -13.27 -3.04 -8.35
CA PHE A 396 -14.33 -2.05 -8.52
C PHE A 396 -13.85 -0.86 -9.39
N CYS A 397 -13.50 -1.13 -10.64
CA CYS A 397 -13.17 -0.15 -11.67
C CYS A 397 -13.51 -0.69 -13.07
N GLU A 398 -13.42 0.18 -14.08
CA GLU A 398 -13.42 -0.25 -15.48
C GLU A 398 -12.09 -0.96 -15.79
N GLY A 399 -12.17 -2.08 -16.52
CA GLY A 399 -11.00 -2.89 -16.88
C GLY A 399 -10.52 -2.66 -18.31
N PRO A 400 -9.45 -3.37 -18.71
CA PRO A 400 -8.72 -4.37 -17.92
C PRO A 400 -7.75 -3.74 -16.89
N VAL A 401 -7.53 -4.43 -15.77
CA VAL A 401 -6.42 -4.16 -14.85
C VAL A 401 -5.26 -5.07 -15.22
N SER A 402 -4.17 -4.48 -15.72
CA SER A 402 -3.01 -5.21 -16.24
C SER A 402 -1.72 -4.99 -15.43
N SER A 403 -1.73 -4.03 -14.52
CA SER A 403 -0.59 -3.67 -13.66
C SER A 403 -1.07 -3.16 -12.30
N PHE A 404 -0.15 -3.02 -11.34
CA PHE A 404 -0.47 -2.37 -10.07
C PHE A 404 -0.86 -0.90 -10.28
N GLU A 405 -0.31 -0.26 -11.31
CA GLU A 405 -0.68 1.10 -11.68
C GLU A 405 -2.17 1.21 -12.02
N ASP A 406 -2.71 0.26 -12.79
CA ASP A 406 -4.15 0.19 -13.11
C ASP A 406 -4.98 -0.17 -11.88
N ALA A 407 -4.48 -1.09 -11.03
CA ALA A 407 -5.21 -1.57 -9.85
C ALA A 407 -5.53 -0.45 -8.85
N LYS A 408 -4.71 0.62 -8.80
CA LYS A 408 -4.91 1.78 -7.93
C LYS A 408 -6.18 2.58 -8.25
N ASP A 409 -6.74 2.43 -9.45
CA ASP A 409 -7.99 3.08 -9.83
C ASP A 409 -9.24 2.38 -9.25
N ALA A 410 -9.07 1.23 -8.58
CA ALA A 410 -10.16 0.52 -7.93
C ALA A 410 -10.78 1.31 -6.77
N ASP A 411 -12.12 1.31 -6.68
CA ASP A 411 -12.87 1.92 -5.58
C ASP A 411 -12.78 1.04 -4.31
N THR A 412 -11.71 1.24 -3.54
CA THR A 412 -11.41 0.47 -2.32
C THR A 412 -12.43 0.70 -1.20
N VAL A 413 -13.07 1.87 -1.15
CA VAL A 413 -14.14 2.16 -0.19
C VAL A 413 -15.39 1.34 -0.51
N LYS A 414 -15.76 1.27 -1.80
CA LYS A 414 -16.86 0.40 -2.25
C LYS A 414 -16.53 -1.07 -2.00
N PHE A 415 -15.28 -1.49 -2.25
CA PHE A 415 -14.83 -2.84 -1.90
C PHE A 415 -15.01 -3.13 -0.41
N GLY A 416 -14.62 -2.23 0.49
CA GLY A 416 -14.83 -2.40 1.94
C GLY A 416 -16.29 -2.58 2.33
N LYS A 417 -17.20 -1.79 1.73
CA LYS A 417 -18.66 -1.96 1.93
C LYS A 417 -19.16 -3.29 1.36
N PHE A 418 -18.69 -3.68 0.18
CA PHE A 418 -19.02 -4.97 -0.43
C PHE A 418 -18.54 -6.13 0.45
N HIS A 419 -17.29 -6.11 0.90
CA HIS A 419 -16.69 -7.09 1.81
C HIS A 419 -17.52 -7.25 3.08
N ARG A 420 -17.89 -6.13 3.73
CA ARG A 420 -18.76 -6.17 4.91
C ARG A 420 -20.13 -6.79 4.61
N GLY A 421 -20.76 -6.41 3.51
CA GLY A 421 -22.03 -7.00 3.10
C GLY A 421 -21.92 -8.50 2.82
N MET A 422 -20.83 -8.96 2.22
CA MET A 422 -20.57 -10.38 1.98
C MET A 422 -20.40 -11.15 3.30
N LEU A 423 -19.69 -10.58 4.29
CA LEU A 423 -19.61 -11.17 5.63
C LEU A 423 -21.01 -11.35 6.24
N GLU A 424 -21.87 -10.34 6.11
CA GLU A 424 -23.25 -10.36 6.65
C GLU A 424 -24.15 -11.42 5.98
N HIS A 425 -23.73 -11.91 4.81
CA HIS A 425 -24.38 -13.01 4.10
C HIS A 425 -23.62 -14.35 4.27
N GLY A 426 -22.69 -14.44 5.22
CA GLY A 426 -21.95 -15.68 5.50
C GLY A 426 -20.91 -16.02 4.43
N VAL A 427 -20.26 -15.01 3.83
CA VAL A 427 -19.15 -15.20 2.87
C VAL A 427 -17.92 -14.46 3.33
N TYR A 428 -16.81 -15.18 3.50
CA TYR A 428 -15.53 -14.64 3.90
C TYR A 428 -14.61 -14.46 2.68
N LEU A 429 -14.52 -13.22 2.20
CA LEU A 429 -13.57 -12.82 1.16
C LEU A 429 -12.28 -12.27 1.79
N ALA A 430 -11.20 -12.23 1.01
CA ALA A 430 -9.98 -11.56 1.43
C ALA A 430 -10.28 -10.10 1.85
N PRO A 431 -9.87 -9.67 3.06
CA PRO A 431 -10.16 -8.34 3.60
C PRO A 431 -9.28 -7.23 2.98
N SER A 432 -9.14 -7.23 1.65
CA SER A 432 -8.41 -6.24 0.87
C SER A 432 -8.79 -6.34 -0.62
N GLN A 433 -8.98 -5.19 -1.28
CA GLN A 433 -9.13 -5.11 -2.75
C GLN A 433 -7.87 -5.62 -3.48
N PHE A 434 -6.73 -5.59 -2.80
CA PHE A 434 -5.42 -5.92 -3.34
C PHE A 434 -4.96 -7.33 -2.98
N GLU A 435 -5.90 -8.24 -2.70
CA GLU A 435 -5.59 -9.65 -2.45
C GLU A 435 -6.40 -10.54 -3.41
N ALA A 436 -5.75 -11.55 -3.96
CA ALA A 436 -6.44 -12.60 -4.70
C ALA A 436 -7.30 -13.47 -3.76
N GLY A 437 -8.39 -13.98 -4.31
CA GLY A 437 -9.23 -15.00 -3.68
C GLY A 437 -8.86 -16.41 -4.15
N PHE A 438 -9.26 -17.39 -3.35
CA PHE A 438 -8.95 -18.80 -3.58
C PHE A 438 -10.18 -19.67 -3.41
N THR A 439 -10.36 -20.63 -4.33
CA THR A 439 -11.28 -21.74 -4.13
C THR A 439 -10.52 -23.00 -3.70
N SER A 440 -11.27 -24.04 -3.33
CA SER A 440 -10.74 -25.35 -2.93
C SER A 440 -11.58 -26.48 -3.53
N LEU A 441 -11.05 -27.70 -3.50
CA LEU A 441 -11.78 -28.91 -3.89
C LEU A 441 -13.03 -29.16 -3.05
N ALA A 442 -13.14 -28.55 -1.86
CA ALA A 442 -14.29 -28.68 -0.98
C ALA A 442 -15.45 -27.75 -1.35
N HIS A 443 -15.24 -26.75 -2.23
CA HIS A 443 -16.31 -25.87 -2.68
C HIS A 443 -17.26 -26.64 -3.61
N THR A 444 -18.53 -26.65 -3.26
CA THR A 444 -19.59 -27.26 -4.06
C THR A 444 -20.24 -26.24 -4.99
N GLU A 445 -20.99 -26.69 -6.00
CA GLU A 445 -21.78 -25.78 -6.84
C GLU A 445 -22.79 -24.96 -6.03
N ALA A 446 -23.33 -25.54 -4.95
CA ALA A 446 -24.25 -24.86 -4.05
C ALA A 446 -23.58 -23.72 -3.27
N ASP A 447 -22.32 -23.89 -2.86
CA ASP A 447 -21.54 -22.81 -2.23
C ASP A 447 -21.32 -21.66 -3.22
N ILE A 448 -21.01 -21.99 -4.48
CA ILE A 448 -20.85 -20.98 -5.53
C ILE A 448 -22.17 -20.24 -5.78
N ASP A 449 -23.30 -20.95 -5.82
CA ASP A 449 -24.62 -20.34 -6.00
C ASP A 449 -25.00 -19.42 -4.84
N ALA A 450 -24.76 -19.86 -3.59
CA ALA A 450 -25.00 -19.05 -2.40
C ALA A 450 -24.16 -17.76 -2.42
N THR A 451 -22.88 -17.86 -2.80
CA THR A 451 -21.99 -16.71 -2.89
C THR A 451 -22.40 -15.73 -3.98
N ILE A 452 -22.81 -16.21 -5.16
CA ILE A 452 -23.29 -15.35 -6.26
C ILE A 452 -24.58 -14.62 -5.84
N GLU A 453 -25.50 -15.30 -5.15
CA GLU A 453 -26.73 -14.66 -4.66
C GLU A 453 -26.43 -13.62 -3.56
N ALA A 454 -25.53 -13.92 -2.62
CA ALA A 454 -25.04 -12.96 -1.65
C ALA A 454 -24.43 -11.72 -2.34
N ALA A 455 -23.55 -11.92 -3.32
CA ALA A 455 -22.96 -10.84 -4.10
C ALA A 455 -24.02 -10.00 -4.80
N ARG A 456 -25.02 -10.64 -5.42
CA ARG A 456 -26.14 -9.95 -6.08
C ARG A 456 -26.97 -9.11 -5.09
N SER A 457 -27.27 -9.64 -3.91
CA SER A 457 -27.97 -8.92 -2.85
C SER A 457 -27.19 -7.68 -2.39
N VAL A 458 -25.91 -7.86 -2.07
CA VAL A 458 -25.03 -6.79 -1.60
C VAL A 458 -24.81 -5.73 -2.67
N LEU A 459 -24.50 -6.12 -3.91
CA LEU A 459 -24.27 -5.16 -5.00
C LEU A 459 -25.50 -4.30 -5.30
N LYS A 460 -26.72 -4.84 -5.13
CA LYS A 460 -27.96 -4.05 -5.25
C LYS A 460 -28.15 -3.03 -4.13
N SER A 461 -27.62 -3.28 -2.93
CA SER A 461 -27.72 -2.35 -1.79
C SER A 461 -26.66 -1.25 -1.83
N LEU A 462 -25.55 -1.47 -2.54
CA LEU A 462 -24.50 -0.46 -2.70
C LEU A 462 -24.95 0.66 -3.64
N GLU A 463 -24.61 1.90 -3.26
CA GLU A 463 -24.80 3.07 -4.12
C GLU A 463 -24.08 2.87 -5.46
N ARG A 464 -24.79 3.12 -6.57
CA ARG A 464 -24.19 3.12 -7.90
C ARG A 464 -23.13 4.22 -7.95
N GLY A 465 -21.87 3.81 -8.08
CA GLY A 465 -20.76 4.73 -8.21
C GLY A 465 -20.97 5.69 -9.39
N SER A 466 -20.82 6.98 -9.14
CA SER A 466 -20.93 8.05 -10.15
C SER A 466 -19.70 8.17 -11.07
N THR A 467 -18.80 7.18 -11.04
CA THR A 467 -17.52 7.18 -11.76
C THR A 467 -17.70 7.14 -13.29
N GLY A 468 -18.65 6.36 -13.82
CA GLY A 468 -18.93 6.33 -15.26
C GLY A 468 -19.56 7.63 -15.82
N LYS A 469 -20.43 8.29 -15.03
CA LYS A 469 -21.07 9.54 -15.46
C LYS A 469 -20.14 10.76 -15.41
N ARG A 470 -19.08 10.74 -14.60
CA ARG A 470 -18.06 11.80 -14.60
C ARG A 470 -17.16 11.70 -15.83
N TYR A 471 -16.76 10.49 -16.24
CA TYR A 471 -15.91 10.28 -17.41
C TYR A 471 -16.67 10.50 -18.73
N GLU A 472 -17.92 10.03 -18.87
CA GLU A 472 -18.74 10.36 -20.05
C GLU A 472 -19.05 11.85 -20.14
N ARG A 473 -19.25 12.54 -19.01
CA ARG A 473 -19.44 14.00 -18.99
C ARG A 473 -18.12 14.72 -19.32
N TYR A 474 -16.97 14.19 -18.93
CA TYR A 474 -15.65 14.67 -19.34
C TYR A 474 -15.34 14.40 -20.82
N LEU A 475 -15.74 13.25 -21.38
CA LEU A 475 -15.63 12.94 -22.81
C LEU A 475 -16.64 13.72 -23.64
N GLN A 476 -17.83 14.04 -23.13
CA GLN A 476 -18.75 15.00 -23.73
C GLN A 476 -18.22 16.43 -23.67
N ILE A 477 -17.46 16.80 -22.64
CA ILE A 477 -16.78 18.10 -22.54
C ILE A 477 -15.54 18.13 -23.46
N ALA A 478 -14.76 17.05 -23.54
CA ALA A 478 -13.56 16.93 -24.36
C ALA A 478 -13.88 16.79 -25.86
N SER A 479 -14.98 16.09 -26.22
CA SER A 479 -15.49 16.04 -27.60
C SER A 479 -16.09 17.37 -28.06
N ARG A 480 -16.57 18.21 -27.13
CA ARG A 480 -16.96 19.60 -27.39
C ARG A 480 -15.77 20.57 -27.45
N LEU A 481 -14.57 20.14 -27.08
CA LEU A 481 -13.34 20.94 -27.07
C LEU A 481 -12.36 20.61 -28.21
N ARG A 482 -12.76 19.83 -29.22
CA ARG A 482 -12.02 19.83 -30.50
C ARG A 482 -12.27 21.16 -31.22
N VAL A 483 -11.30 22.04 -31.12
CA VAL A 483 -11.13 23.17 -32.04
C VAL A 483 -10.95 22.60 -33.44
N SER A 484 -11.99 22.71 -34.25
CA SER A 484 -11.93 22.57 -35.71
C SER A 484 -11.13 23.75 -36.25
N GLU A 485 -9.95 23.49 -36.81
CA GLU A 485 -9.29 24.43 -37.71
C GLU A 485 -10.14 24.64 -38.97
N HIS A 486 -10.43 25.92 -39.25
CA HIS A 486 -10.73 26.50 -40.56
C HIS A 486 -11.91 25.93 -41.39
N THR A 487 -13.00 26.70 -41.49
CA THR A 487 -13.38 27.48 -42.69
C THR A 487 -14.72 28.22 -42.51
N GLY A 488 -14.74 29.52 -42.80
CA GLY A 488 -15.82 30.25 -43.49
C GLY A 488 -17.25 30.37 -42.92
N ARG A 489 -17.56 31.57 -42.40
CA ARG A 489 -18.86 32.29 -42.35
C ARG A 489 -19.96 31.84 -41.35
N PRO A 490 -20.73 32.81 -40.79
CA PRO A 490 -21.65 32.55 -39.68
C PRO A 490 -23.08 32.26 -40.16
N HIS A 491 -23.65 31.15 -39.71
CA HIS A 491 -25.10 31.01 -39.65
C HIS A 491 -25.56 30.57 -38.26
N ALA A 492 -26.61 31.25 -37.82
CA ALA A 492 -27.08 31.31 -36.45
C ALA A 492 -27.62 29.96 -35.97
N ALA A 493 -27.08 29.47 -34.86
CA ALA A 493 -27.74 28.48 -34.01
C ALA A 493 -27.71 29.01 -32.57
N ARG A 494 -28.84 29.60 -32.15
CA ARG A 494 -29.14 29.86 -30.74
C ARG A 494 -29.19 28.52 -30.01
N VAL A 495 -28.16 28.22 -29.22
CA VAL A 495 -28.25 27.18 -28.17
C VAL A 495 -28.65 27.87 -26.88
N GLN A 496 -29.81 27.50 -26.34
CA GLN A 496 -30.26 27.89 -25.01
C GLN A 496 -29.25 27.39 -23.96
N ALA A 497 -28.37 28.29 -23.50
CA ALA A 497 -27.63 28.12 -22.26
C ALA A 497 -28.31 28.96 -21.19
N SER A 498 -28.98 28.32 -20.22
CA SER A 498 -29.41 28.92 -18.93
C SER A 498 -30.37 27.95 -18.25
N SER A 499 -29.94 27.13 -17.28
CA SER A 499 -30.30 27.44 -15.88
C SER A 499 -29.35 26.85 -14.81
N ALA A 500 -28.37 26.01 -15.16
CA ALA A 500 -27.53 25.29 -14.17
C ALA A 500 -26.24 26.01 -13.74
N LEU A 501 -25.70 26.89 -14.57
CA LEU A 501 -24.45 27.63 -14.32
C LEU A 501 -24.50 28.54 -13.08
N PRO A 502 -25.59 29.30 -12.83
CA PRO A 502 -25.70 30.11 -11.61
C PRO A 502 -25.79 29.29 -10.33
N HIS A 503 -26.30 28.05 -10.40
CA HIS A 503 -26.45 27.17 -9.23
C HIS A 503 -25.11 26.55 -8.82
N LEU A 504 -24.39 25.97 -9.79
CA LEU A 504 -23.05 25.41 -9.57
C LEU A 504 -22.05 26.47 -9.10
N ALA A 505 -22.14 27.69 -9.62
CA ALA A 505 -21.32 28.81 -9.17
C ALA A 505 -21.63 29.17 -7.70
N ARG A 506 -22.90 29.17 -7.28
CA ARG A 506 -23.28 29.43 -5.88
C ARG A 506 -22.84 28.31 -4.93
N GLU A 507 -23.00 27.04 -5.31
CA GLU A 507 -22.56 25.89 -4.50
C GLU A 507 -21.04 25.89 -4.32
N PHE A 508 -20.29 26.17 -5.39
CA PHE A 508 -18.84 26.29 -5.32
C PHE A 508 -18.42 27.47 -4.45
N LEU A 509 -19.05 28.64 -4.59
CA LEU A 509 -18.78 29.81 -3.76
C LEU A 509 -19.09 29.54 -2.27
N ALA A 510 -20.20 28.86 -1.98
CA ALA A 510 -20.57 28.46 -0.63
C ALA A 510 -19.53 27.48 -0.03
N ALA A 511 -19.12 26.46 -0.80
CA ALA A 511 -18.10 25.51 -0.38
C ALA A 511 -16.72 26.16 -0.19
N ALA A 512 -16.35 27.11 -1.04
CA ALA A 512 -15.11 27.88 -0.93
C ALA A 512 -15.08 28.80 0.31
N SER A 513 -16.25 29.28 0.75
CA SER A 513 -16.39 30.06 1.97
C SER A 513 -16.54 29.23 3.27
N SER A 514 -16.54 27.90 3.17
CA SER A 514 -16.68 27.01 4.33
C SER A 514 -15.48 27.12 5.29
N PRO A 515 -15.67 26.95 6.62
CA PRO A 515 -14.57 26.85 7.58
C PRO A 515 -13.61 25.68 7.33
N MET A 516 -14.11 24.63 6.66
CA MET A 516 -13.31 23.51 6.14
C MET A 516 -13.79 23.20 4.71
N PRO A 517 -13.21 23.84 3.68
CA PRO A 517 -13.60 23.65 2.28
C PRO A 517 -13.33 22.24 1.73
N GLY A 518 -12.38 21.51 2.35
CA GLY A 518 -11.96 20.20 1.88
C GLY A 518 -11.03 20.26 0.66
N LEU A 519 -10.36 19.13 0.38
CA LEU A 519 -9.22 19.07 -0.53
C LEU A 519 -9.57 19.48 -1.98
N ALA A 520 -10.75 19.10 -2.47
CA ALA A 520 -11.17 19.40 -3.83
C ALA A 520 -11.38 20.90 -4.07
N VAL A 521 -12.01 21.59 -3.12
CA VAL A 521 -12.27 23.03 -3.19
C VAL A 521 -10.99 23.81 -2.99
N GLY A 522 -10.16 23.43 -2.02
CA GLY A 522 -8.87 24.09 -1.78
C GLY A 522 -7.90 23.93 -2.96
N ALA A 523 -7.82 22.75 -3.58
CA ALA A 523 -7.02 22.56 -4.78
C ALA A 523 -7.52 23.40 -5.95
N ALA A 524 -8.84 23.48 -6.15
CA ALA A 524 -9.43 24.28 -7.23
C ALA A 524 -9.15 25.78 -7.04
N VAL A 525 -9.44 26.32 -5.86
CA VAL A 525 -9.23 27.75 -5.56
C VAL A 525 -7.74 28.12 -5.62
N ASN A 526 -6.88 27.33 -4.97
CA ASN A 526 -5.45 27.61 -4.96
C ASN A 526 -4.84 27.51 -6.37
N THR A 527 -5.28 26.56 -7.20
CA THR A 527 -4.83 26.45 -8.59
C THR A 527 -5.23 27.67 -9.43
N LEU A 528 -6.42 28.23 -9.22
CA LEU A 528 -6.84 29.47 -9.90
C LEU A 528 -5.97 30.67 -9.46
N VAL A 529 -5.65 30.77 -8.17
CA VAL A 529 -4.76 31.82 -7.64
C VAL A 529 -3.35 31.67 -8.21
N TYR A 530 -2.83 30.44 -8.28
CA TYR A 530 -1.52 30.15 -8.88
C TYR A 530 -1.50 30.42 -10.37
N ALA A 531 -2.54 30.06 -11.12
CA ALA A 531 -2.65 30.35 -12.55
C ALA A 531 -2.65 31.86 -12.83
N ALA A 532 -3.34 32.65 -12.00
CA ALA A 532 -3.33 34.11 -12.10
C ALA A 532 -1.97 34.73 -11.71
N GLY A 533 -1.26 34.13 -10.76
CA GLY A 533 0.02 34.63 -10.22
C GLY A 533 1.29 34.01 -10.82
N ILE A 534 1.18 33.06 -11.77
CA ILE A 534 2.28 32.18 -12.18
C ILE A 534 3.52 32.94 -12.68
N ARG A 535 3.31 34.06 -13.40
CA ARG A 535 4.40 34.90 -13.92
C ARG A 535 5.21 35.57 -12.80
N VAL A 536 4.56 35.96 -11.72
CA VAL A 536 5.20 36.56 -10.55
C VAL A 536 5.90 35.48 -9.72
N LEU A 537 5.26 34.33 -9.52
CA LEU A 537 5.81 33.21 -8.75
C LEU A 537 7.09 32.64 -9.38
N LEU A 538 7.11 32.44 -10.70
CA LEU A 538 8.29 31.94 -11.44
C LEU A 538 9.47 32.93 -11.45
N SER A 539 9.24 34.20 -11.13
CA SER A 539 10.29 35.21 -10.99
C SER A 539 11.05 35.12 -9.65
N GLY A 540 10.46 34.48 -8.63
CA GLY A 540 11.00 34.44 -7.25
C GLY A 540 11.13 33.05 -6.61
N LEU A 541 10.65 31.97 -7.26
CA LEU A 541 10.70 30.59 -6.75
C LEU A 541 11.36 29.67 -7.80
N THR A 542 12.04 28.61 -7.35
CA THR A 542 12.39 27.50 -8.27
C THR A 542 11.14 26.68 -8.60
N TRP A 543 11.20 25.80 -9.60
CA TRP A 543 9.99 25.07 -10.01
C TRP A 543 9.48 24.16 -8.88
N GLU A 544 10.42 23.56 -8.16
CA GLU A 544 10.16 22.77 -6.97
C GLU A 544 9.65 23.63 -5.79
N GLY A 545 10.10 24.89 -5.71
CA GLY A 545 9.58 25.86 -4.75
C GLY A 545 8.10 26.21 -5.00
N VAL A 546 7.70 26.37 -6.26
CA VAL A 546 6.29 26.63 -6.64
C VAL A 546 5.42 25.42 -6.35
N ALA A 547 5.89 24.20 -6.65
CA ALA A 547 5.16 22.98 -6.33
C ALA A 547 4.94 22.81 -4.82
N SER A 548 6.00 23.05 -4.03
CA SER A 548 5.93 22.95 -2.57
C SER A 548 5.01 24.02 -1.96
N SER A 549 5.08 25.27 -2.47
CA SER A 549 4.22 26.35 -2.00
C SER A 549 2.76 26.15 -2.43
N TRP A 550 2.53 25.55 -3.60
CA TRP A 550 1.19 25.17 -4.05
C TRP A 550 0.59 24.12 -3.12
N MET A 551 1.35 23.09 -2.77
CA MET A 551 0.90 22.06 -1.81
C MET A 551 0.53 22.68 -0.45
N LEU A 552 1.40 23.54 0.09
CA LEU A 552 1.14 24.23 1.36
C LEU A 552 -0.14 25.09 1.30
N GLY A 553 -0.30 25.88 0.24
CA GLY A 553 -1.48 26.72 0.04
C GLY A 553 -2.76 25.90 -0.11
N THR A 554 -2.71 24.78 -0.84
CA THR A 554 -3.84 23.87 -1.02
C THR A 554 -4.25 23.28 0.33
N LEU A 555 -3.31 22.78 1.13
CA LEU A 555 -3.60 22.18 2.43
C LEU A 555 -4.14 23.20 3.44
N ALA A 556 -3.52 24.38 3.52
CA ALA A 556 -3.97 25.47 4.38
C ALA A 556 -5.42 25.89 4.06
N TYR A 557 -5.72 26.09 2.78
CA TYR A 557 -7.07 26.47 2.34
C TYR A 557 -8.06 25.33 2.60
N SER A 558 -7.69 24.09 2.30
CA SER A 558 -8.55 22.92 2.44
C SER A 558 -8.93 22.64 3.90
N ALA A 559 -7.97 22.78 4.81
CA ALA A 559 -8.13 22.46 6.23
C ALA A 559 -8.82 23.58 7.02
N PHE A 560 -8.52 24.85 6.69
CA PHE A 560 -8.86 25.98 7.56
C PHE A 560 -9.45 27.18 6.83
N GLY A 561 -9.67 27.06 5.51
CA GLY A 561 -10.33 28.07 4.71
C GLY A 561 -9.45 29.26 4.30
N PRO A 562 -10.07 30.34 3.79
CA PRO A 562 -9.34 31.49 3.23
C PRO A 562 -8.50 32.26 4.26
N GLY A 563 -8.90 32.25 5.54
CA GLY A 563 -8.15 32.92 6.61
C GLY A 563 -6.74 32.33 6.80
N ALA A 564 -6.62 31.00 6.86
CA ALA A 564 -5.33 30.34 6.96
C ALA A 564 -4.47 30.53 5.70
N TYR A 565 -5.10 30.51 4.52
CA TYR A 565 -4.40 30.81 3.27
C TYR A 565 -3.79 32.22 3.26
N LEU A 566 -4.51 33.21 3.79
CA LEU A 566 -4.01 34.58 3.94
C LEU A 566 -2.86 34.67 4.94
N ILE A 567 -2.87 33.91 6.04
CA ILE A 567 -1.74 33.86 6.99
C ILE A 567 -0.45 33.43 6.28
N VAL A 568 -0.51 32.39 5.43
CA VAL A 568 0.64 31.92 4.63
C VAL A 568 1.12 33.04 3.69
N CYS A 569 0.20 33.75 3.05
CA CYS A 569 0.52 34.87 2.16
C CYS A 569 1.20 36.04 2.91
N VAL A 570 0.66 36.42 4.07
CA VAL A 570 1.22 37.47 4.93
C VAL A 570 2.62 37.09 5.39
N TYR A 571 2.82 35.87 5.88
CA TYR A 571 4.14 35.36 6.27
C TYR A 571 5.16 35.55 5.15
N PHE A 572 4.84 35.08 3.93
CA PHE A 572 5.75 35.19 2.81
C PHE A 572 6.01 36.64 2.39
N LEU A 573 5.00 37.50 2.41
CA LEU A 573 5.13 38.91 2.04
C LEU A 573 6.00 39.67 3.04
N VAL A 574 5.68 39.57 4.33
CA VAL A 574 6.40 40.29 5.40
C VAL A 574 7.82 39.76 5.52
N GLY A 575 8.04 38.44 5.52
CA GLY A 575 9.38 37.86 5.55
C GLY A 575 10.24 38.30 4.36
N SER A 576 9.65 38.46 3.17
CA SER A 576 10.36 38.97 1.99
C SER A 576 10.69 40.46 2.05
N LEU A 577 9.89 41.27 2.76
CA LEU A 577 10.18 42.69 2.96
C LEU A 577 11.28 42.88 4.01
N VAL A 578 11.21 42.14 5.12
CA VAL A 578 12.14 42.26 6.23
C VAL A 578 13.56 41.84 5.83
N THR A 579 13.71 40.78 5.03
CA THR A 579 15.01 40.34 4.49
C THR A 579 15.70 41.42 3.63
N LYS A 580 14.92 42.32 2.99
CA LYS A 580 15.46 43.42 2.16
C LYS A 580 15.91 44.64 2.98
N VAL A 581 15.58 44.72 4.27
CA VAL A 581 15.94 45.85 5.13
C VAL A 581 17.46 45.98 5.21
N LYS A 582 17.98 47.15 4.81
CA LYS A 582 19.43 47.45 4.78
C LYS A 582 20.29 46.38 4.07
N LEU A 583 19.74 45.73 3.04
CA LEU A 583 20.42 44.63 2.34
C LEU A 583 21.82 45.00 1.82
N LYS A 584 21.99 46.20 1.24
CA LYS A 584 23.30 46.69 0.76
C LYS A 584 24.34 46.79 1.89
N GLN A 585 23.93 47.23 3.07
CA GLN A 585 24.80 47.32 4.25
C GLN A 585 25.19 45.91 4.72
N LYS A 586 24.20 45.00 4.86
CA LYS A 586 24.44 43.61 5.29
C LYS A 586 25.36 42.86 4.30
N GLN A 587 25.24 43.14 3.00
CA GLN A 587 26.11 42.57 1.97
C GLN A 587 27.55 43.11 2.05
N GLN A 588 27.72 44.41 2.30
CA GLN A 588 29.04 45.03 2.50
C GLN A 588 29.74 44.51 3.75
N GLU A 589 28.97 44.22 4.81
CA GLU A 589 29.48 43.68 6.08
C GLU A 589 29.66 42.14 6.05
N GLY A 590 29.32 41.47 4.94
CA GLY A 590 29.45 40.01 4.81
C GLY A 590 28.48 39.19 5.68
N ILE A 591 27.46 39.83 6.25
CA ILE A 591 26.47 39.22 7.16
C ILE A 591 25.10 38.99 6.51
N ALA A 592 24.96 39.34 5.23
CA ALA A 592 23.75 39.02 4.47
C ALA A 592 23.64 37.51 4.26
N GLU A 593 22.45 36.94 4.49
CA GLU A 593 22.20 35.54 4.19
C GLU A 593 22.41 35.27 2.69
N ALA A 594 23.29 34.31 2.40
CA ALA A 594 23.55 33.83 1.05
C ALA A 594 22.37 32.97 0.57
N ARG A 595 21.25 33.60 0.23
CA ARG A 595 20.16 32.97 -0.52
C ARG A 595 20.02 33.70 -1.85
N SER A 596 20.35 33.02 -2.93
CA SER A 596 20.35 33.50 -4.32
C SER A 596 18.94 33.76 -4.87
N GLY A 597 18.11 34.55 -4.16
CA GLY A 597 16.83 35.08 -4.65
C GLY A 597 15.73 34.07 -5.02
N ARG A 598 16.03 32.78 -5.19
CA ARG A 598 15.11 31.70 -5.53
C ARG A 598 15.01 30.72 -4.37
N ARG A 599 13.80 30.53 -3.85
CA ARG A 599 13.52 29.58 -2.76
C ARG A 599 13.39 28.16 -3.31
N SER A 600 14.09 27.21 -2.69
CA SER A 600 14.11 25.76 -3.02
C SER A 600 13.16 24.95 -2.13
N VAL A 601 13.00 23.64 -2.39
CA VAL A 601 12.17 22.72 -1.57
C VAL A 601 12.54 22.75 -0.08
N GLY A 602 13.84 22.75 0.24
CA GLY A 602 14.33 22.80 1.63
C GLY A 602 13.83 24.03 2.38
N SER A 603 13.73 25.17 1.69
CA SER A 603 13.21 26.40 2.29
C SER A 603 11.69 26.36 2.53
N VAL A 604 10.92 25.58 1.76
CA VAL A 604 9.47 25.43 1.94
C VAL A 604 9.17 24.42 3.05
N LEU A 605 9.87 23.29 3.09
CA LEU A 605 9.76 22.32 4.18
C LEU A 605 10.21 22.92 5.52
N GLY A 606 11.35 23.63 5.54
CA GLY A 606 11.84 24.35 6.72
C GLY A 606 10.99 25.52 7.18
N SER A 607 10.05 26.00 6.34
CA SER A 607 9.14 27.11 6.68
C SER A 607 7.70 26.69 6.94
N GLY A 608 7.33 25.43 6.67
CA GLY A 608 5.93 25.03 6.62
C GLY A 608 5.62 23.59 7.04
N ALA A 609 6.62 22.77 7.39
CA ALA A 609 6.40 21.36 7.74
C ALA A 609 5.40 21.17 8.89
N ALA A 610 5.54 21.93 9.98
CA ALA A 610 4.59 21.87 11.10
C ALA A 610 3.17 22.32 10.68
N GLY A 611 3.06 23.38 9.88
CA GLY A 611 1.78 23.83 9.32
C GLY A 611 1.13 22.78 8.42
N ILE A 612 1.90 22.06 7.60
CA ILE A 612 1.42 20.93 6.79
C ILE A 612 0.86 19.83 7.68
N VAL A 613 1.60 19.43 8.72
CA VAL A 613 1.15 18.40 9.67
C VAL A 613 -0.15 18.80 10.35
N CYS A 614 -0.26 20.04 10.84
CA CYS A 614 -1.49 20.56 11.44
C CYS A 614 -2.67 20.56 10.45
N ALA A 615 -2.45 20.97 9.20
CA ALA A 615 -3.51 20.97 8.18
C ALA A 615 -3.98 19.55 7.82
N VAL A 616 -3.06 18.60 7.69
CA VAL A 616 -3.39 17.19 7.44
C VAL A 616 -4.12 16.58 8.64
N ALA A 617 -3.62 16.81 9.85
CA ALA A 617 -4.27 16.33 11.07
C ALA A 617 -5.69 16.87 11.22
N ALA A 618 -5.92 18.14 10.92
CA ALA A 618 -7.27 18.73 10.94
C ALA A 618 -8.21 18.08 9.91
N LEU A 619 -7.71 17.81 8.69
CA LEU A 619 -8.49 17.14 7.64
C LEU A 619 -8.81 15.68 7.99
N CYS A 620 -7.96 15.01 8.77
CA CYS A 620 -8.12 13.60 9.13
C CYS A 620 -8.87 13.37 10.45
N LEU A 621 -8.70 14.24 11.45
CA LEU A 621 -9.11 13.98 12.84
C LEU A 621 -10.32 14.80 13.32
N GLY A 622 -10.78 15.81 12.57
CA GLY A 622 -12.10 16.40 12.76
C GLY A 622 -12.28 17.43 13.90
N ASP A 623 -11.27 17.72 14.72
CA ASP A 623 -11.26 18.88 15.65
C ASP A 623 -10.27 19.94 15.18
N PRO A 624 -10.70 21.00 14.48
CA PRO A 624 -9.76 21.91 13.84
C PRO A 624 -9.12 22.92 14.80
N PHE A 625 -9.59 23.11 16.04
CA PHE A 625 -9.17 24.27 16.82
C PHE A 625 -7.71 24.19 17.33
N PRO A 626 -7.28 23.11 18.02
CA PRO A 626 -5.86 22.97 18.40
C PRO A 626 -4.95 22.98 17.17
N TRP A 627 -5.34 22.28 16.10
CA TRP A 627 -4.54 22.25 14.87
C TRP A 627 -4.45 23.62 14.18
N ARG A 628 -5.50 24.47 14.23
CA ARG A 628 -5.46 25.86 13.76
C ARG A 628 -4.47 26.70 14.57
N MET A 629 -4.46 26.51 15.89
CA MET A 629 -3.54 27.18 16.80
C MET A 629 -2.08 26.77 16.53
N GLY A 630 -1.82 25.48 16.37
CA GLY A 630 -0.51 24.95 15.97
C GLY A 630 -0.07 25.45 14.59
N PHE A 631 -1.00 25.49 13.62
CA PHE A 631 -0.76 26.01 12.28
C PHE A 631 -0.31 27.48 12.33
N ALA A 632 -1.09 28.36 12.96
CA ALA A 632 -0.78 29.78 13.04
C ALA A 632 0.54 30.05 13.82
N ALA A 633 0.78 29.30 14.90
CA ALA A 633 2.01 29.42 15.69
C ALA A 633 3.27 29.03 14.91
N SER A 634 3.19 28.02 14.05
CA SER A 634 4.33 27.62 13.20
C SER A 634 4.81 28.75 12.29
N PHE A 635 3.88 29.46 11.64
CA PHE A 635 4.19 30.62 10.79
C PHE A 635 4.59 31.85 11.61
N ALA A 636 3.99 32.05 12.78
CA ALA A 636 4.35 33.16 13.67
C ALA A 636 5.79 33.04 14.16
N SER A 637 6.20 31.83 14.56
CA SER A 637 7.58 31.55 14.97
C SER A 637 8.56 31.80 13.83
N LYS A 638 8.27 31.28 12.62
CA LYS A 638 9.17 31.48 11.48
C LYS A 638 9.27 32.94 11.05
N LEU A 639 8.17 33.69 11.10
CA LEU A 639 8.19 35.13 10.84
C LEU A 639 9.00 35.88 11.90
N ALA A 640 8.82 35.52 13.17
CA ALA A 640 9.50 36.14 14.29
C ALA A 640 11.01 35.87 14.25
N ASP A 641 11.44 34.67 13.85
CA ASP A 641 12.85 34.34 13.67
C ASP A 641 13.48 35.15 12.54
N THR A 642 12.86 35.12 11.36
CA THR A 642 13.29 35.92 10.21
C THR A 642 13.39 37.40 10.59
N THR A 643 12.41 37.92 11.32
CA THR A 643 12.39 39.32 11.73
C THR A 643 13.45 39.63 12.77
N SER A 644 13.61 38.76 13.77
CA SER A 644 14.61 38.92 14.83
C SER A 644 16.02 38.94 14.27
N SER A 645 16.33 37.98 13.40
CA SER A 645 17.63 37.84 12.74
C SER A 645 17.92 39.05 11.85
N GLU A 646 17.01 39.43 10.97
CA GLU A 646 17.26 40.47 9.97
C GLU A 646 17.28 41.88 10.56
N ILE A 647 16.42 42.18 11.54
CA ILE A 647 16.46 43.46 12.26
C ILE A 647 17.67 43.52 13.19
N GLY A 648 18.02 42.41 13.85
CA GLY A 648 19.22 42.33 14.68
C GLY A 648 20.50 42.60 13.88
N LYS A 649 20.63 42.02 12.68
CA LYS A 649 21.74 42.32 11.75
C LYS A 649 21.74 43.79 11.31
N ALA A 650 20.57 44.35 11.01
CA ALA A 650 20.44 45.69 10.44
C ALA A 650 20.59 46.84 11.47
N TYR A 651 20.19 46.62 12.71
CA TYR A 651 20.06 47.66 13.74
C TYR A 651 20.60 47.30 15.13
N GLY A 652 20.93 46.04 15.42
CA GLY A 652 21.20 45.57 16.79
C GLY A 652 22.45 46.19 17.41
N ARG A 653 22.35 47.17 18.31
CA ARG A 653 23.51 47.94 18.81
C ARG A 653 24.55 47.06 19.52
N THR A 654 24.07 46.06 20.25
CA THR A 654 24.89 45.07 20.95
C THR A 654 24.28 43.69 20.79
N THR A 655 25.11 42.72 20.40
CA THR A 655 24.74 41.31 20.20
C THR A 655 25.39 40.43 21.26
N TYR A 656 24.63 39.45 21.75
CA TYR A 656 25.03 38.53 22.81
C TYR A 656 24.77 37.08 22.41
N LEU A 657 25.62 36.17 22.84
CA LEU A 657 25.33 34.74 22.72
C LEU A 657 24.30 34.35 23.80
N ILE A 658 23.20 33.70 23.41
CA ILE A 658 22.10 33.41 24.35
C ILE A 658 22.50 32.49 25.51
N THR A 659 23.53 31.66 25.32
CA THR A 659 24.00 30.68 26.31
C THR A 659 24.94 31.27 27.37
N THR A 660 25.76 32.25 27.00
CA THR A 660 26.81 32.81 27.88
C THR A 660 26.60 34.28 28.22
N LEU A 661 25.67 34.96 27.55
CA LEU A 661 25.44 36.40 27.59
C LEU A 661 26.71 37.22 27.28
N GLN A 662 27.72 36.61 26.67
CA GLN A 662 28.92 37.30 26.23
C GLN A 662 28.65 38.09 24.96
N ARG A 663 29.26 39.27 24.86
CA ARG A 663 29.15 40.10 23.67
C ARG A 663 29.88 39.43 22.50
N VAL A 664 29.18 39.24 21.40
CA VAL A 664 29.70 38.62 20.17
C VAL A 664 29.47 39.55 18.97
N PRO A 665 30.23 39.42 17.87
CA PRO A 665 29.96 40.16 16.63
C PRO A 665 28.54 39.93 16.09
N ARG A 666 28.04 40.88 15.28
CA ARG A 666 26.77 40.70 14.57
C ARG A 666 26.88 39.60 13.53
N GLY A 667 25.84 38.79 13.39
CA GLY A 667 25.81 37.68 12.43
C GLY A 667 26.44 36.37 12.92
N THR A 668 26.94 36.31 14.16
CA THR A 668 27.32 35.05 14.81
C THR A 668 26.08 34.15 15.00
N GLU A 669 26.19 32.86 14.68
CA GLU A 669 25.11 31.89 14.87
C GLU A 669 24.69 31.82 16.35
N GLY A 670 23.38 31.81 16.62
CA GLY A 670 22.83 31.82 17.98
C GLY A 670 22.99 33.16 18.74
N ALA A 671 23.46 34.22 18.08
CA ALA A 671 23.53 35.55 18.68
C ALA A 671 22.19 36.29 18.61
N VAL A 672 21.84 36.95 19.71
CA VAL A 672 20.61 37.75 19.85
C VAL A 672 20.94 39.20 20.15
N SER A 673 20.06 40.13 19.76
CA SER A 673 20.13 41.55 20.12
C SER A 673 18.80 41.99 20.67
N LEU A 674 18.78 43.05 21.50
CA LEU A 674 17.53 43.55 22.07
C LEU A 674 16.57 44.02 20.97
N GLU A 675 17.09 44.71 19.96
CA GLU A 675 16.32 45.22 18.82
C GLU A 675 15.74 44.07 17.97
N GLY A 676 16.54 43.04 17.71
CA GLY A 676 16.09 41.83 17.01
C GLY A 676 15.00 41.10 17.79
N THR A 677 15.25 40.79 19.06
CA THR A 677 14.30 40.07 19.91
C THR A 677 12.98 40.83 20.06
N ALA A 678 13.01 42.15 20.26
CA ALA A 678 11.81 42.98 20.32
C ALA A 678 11.04 42.98 18.99
N ALA A 679 11.74 43.07 17.86
CA ALA A 679 11.11 43.01 16.54
C ALA A 679 10.51 41.63 16.22
N GLY A 680 11.18 40.55 16.62
CA GLY A 680 10.66 39.20 16.51
C GLY A 680 9.39 39.00 17.33
N ALA A 681 9.38 39.44 18.60
CA ALA A 681 8.19 39.40 19.45
C ALA A 681 7.02 40.22 18.86
N ALA A 682 7.30 41.42 18.34
CA ALA A 682 6.30 42.24 17.67
C ALA A 682 5.74 41.57 16.40
N ALA A 683 6.58 40.88 15.62
CA ALA A 683 6.15 40.14 14.44
C ALA A 683 5.28 38.91 14.79
N ALA A 684 5.62 38.18 15.86
CA ALA A 684 4.80 37.09 16.37
C ALA A 684 3.42 37.59 16.81
N ALA A 685 3.39 38.67 17.62
CA ALA A 685 2.15 39.30 18.07
C ALA A 685 1.31 39.83 16.91
N GLY A 686 1.95 40.45 15.91
CA GLY A 686 1.29 40.92 14.69
C GLY A 686 0.63 39.78 13.91
N LEU A 687 1.33 38.67 13.69
CA LEU A 687 0.74 37.51 13.00
C LEU A 687 -0.36 36.84 13.83
N GLY A 688 -0.20 36.77 15.16
CA GLY A 688 -1.24 36.31 16.07
C GLY A 688 -2.51 37.17 15.98
N GLY A 689 -2.37 38.50 15.95
CA GLY A 689 -3.48 39.43 15.75
C GLY A 689 -4.16 39.28 14.39
N ILE A 690 -3.38 39.02 13.34
CA ILE A 690 -3.91 38.68 12.01
C ILE A 690 -4.67 37.35 12.04
N ALA A 691 -4.16 36.34 12.72
CA ALA A 691 -4.84 35.06 12.90
C ALA A 691 -6.18 35.25 13.61
N TYR A 692 -6.23 36.09 14.65
CA TYR A 692 -7.47 36.46 15.32
C TYR A 692 -8.46 37.19 14.39
N ALA A 693 -7.99 38.22 13.69
CA ALA A 693 -8.84 38.98 12.75
C ALA A 693 -9.41 38.12 11.61
N LEU A 694 -8.72 37.03 11.24
CA LEU A 694 -9.13 36.09 10.19
C LEU A 694 -9.91 34.87 10.75
N GLY A 695 -10.26 34.88 12.03
CA GLY A 695 -11.03 33.79 12.68
C GLY A 695 -10.26 32.48 12.82
N GLN A 696 -8.93 32.53 12.80
CA GLN A 696 -8.03 31.38 12.93
C GLN A 696 -7.52 31.18 14.37
N ALA A 697 -7.68 32.19 15.22
CA ALA A 697 -7.37 32.15 16.65
C ALA A 697 -8.45 32.93 17.42
N ASP A 698 -8.63 32.63 18.70
CA ASP A 698 -9.39 33.45 19.63
C ASP A 698 -8.46 34.45 20.36
N ILE A 699 -9.01 35.24 21.27
CA ILE A 699 -8.25 36.29 21.97
C ILE A 699 -7.14 35.72 22.86
N TYR A 700 -7.38 34.56 23.48
CA TYR A 700 -6.37 33.84 24.26
C TYR A 700 -5.34 33.18 23.34
N GLY A 701 -5.77 32.75 22.16
CA GLY A 701 -4.94 32.20 21.12
C GLY A 701 -3.88 33.18 20.60
N VAL A 702 -4.17 34.49 20.56
CA VAL A 702 -3.13 35.50 20.23
C VAL A 702 -1.98 35.44 21.22
N ALA A 703 -2.27 35.38 22.52
CA ALA A 703 -1.25 35.26 23.56
C ALA A 703 -0.51 33.93 23.46
N ALA A 704 -1.23 32.82 23.26
CA ALA A 704 -0.65 31.49 23.09
C ALA A 704 0.31 31.41 21.89
N ILE A 705 -0.10 31.90 20.71
CA ILE A 705 0.72 31.96 19.49
C ILE A 705 1.97 32.80 19.74
N THR A 706 1.82 33.97 20.36
CA THR A 706 2.93 34.90 20.60
C THR A 706 3.93 34.30 21.57
N ALA A 707 3.47 33.72 22.68
CA ALA A 707 4.31 33.08 23.67
C ALA A 707 5.04 31.86 23.11
N ALA A 708 4.32 30.99 22.38
CA ALA A 708 4.89 29.81 21.76
C ALA A 708 5.96 30.16 20.72
N ALA A 709 5.70 31.15 19.86
CA ALA A 709 6.64 31.64 18.88
C ALA A 709 7.89 32.24 19.53
N PHE A 710 7.72 33.02 20.59
CA PHE A 710 8.83 33.61 21.34
C PHE A 710 9.72 32.54 21.99
N LEU A 711 9.12 31.57 22.69
CA LEU A 711 9.85 30.47 23.33
C LEU A 711 10.58 29.60 22.30
N ALA A 712 9.94 29.28 21.19
CA ALA A 712 10.56 28.52 20.11
C ALA A 712 11.77 29.24 19.49
N ASN A 713 11.71 30.58 19.34
CA ASN A 713 12.84 31.37 18.84
C ASN A 713 14.00 31.40 19.82
N LEU A 714 13.74 31.51 21.14
CA LEU A 714 14.81 31.40 22.13
C LEU A 714 15.45 30.01 22.10
N PHE A 715 14.64 28.97 21.93
CA PHE A 715 15.13 27.60 21.82
C PHE A 715 15.97 27.38 20.55
N GLU A 716 15.56 27.93 19.41
CA GLU A 716 16.34 27.95 18.16
C GLU A 716 17.70 28.60 18.39
N SER A 717 17.72 29.80 18.97
CA SER A 717 18.98 30.53 19.17
C SER A 717 19.89 29.81 20.16
N TRP A 718 19.31 29.09 21.13
CA TRP A 718 20.06 28.23 22.05
C TRP A 718 20.65 27.02 21.34
N LEU A 719 19.90 26.34 20.46
CA LEU A 719 20.40 25.24 19.63
C LEU A 719 21.52 25.71 18.70
N GLY A 720 21.34 26.87 18.08
CA GLY A 720 22.35 27.54 17.26
C GLY A 720 23.65 27.78 18.00
N ALA A 721 23.57 28.25 19.24
CA ALA A 721 24.73 28.55 20.07
C ALA A 721 25.43 27.30 20.67
N THR A 722 24.75 26.16 20.75
CA THR A 722 25.24 24.96 21.47
C THR A 722 25.65 23.80 20.58
N VAL A 723 24.84 23.46 19.57
CA VAL A 723 24.93 22.19 18.84
C VAL A 723 25.05 22.39 17.32
N GLN A 724 24.51 23.47 16.77
CA GLN A 724 24.57 23.75 15.33
C GLN A 724 26.02 23.84 14.83
N GLY A 725 26.31 23.13 13.74
CA GLY A 725 27.68 23.03 13.18
C GLY A 725 28.63 22.07 13.93
N ARG A 726 28.26 21.55 15.11
CA ARG A 726 29.03 20.53 15.85
C ARG A 726 28.59 19.10 15.55
N LEU A 727 27.35 18.92 15.13
CA LEU A 727 26.81 17.66 14.63
C LEU A 727 26.60 17.77 13.12
N ALA A 728 27.28 16.91 12.35
CA ALA A 728 27.27 16.94 10.88
C ALA A 728 25.86 16.80 10.27
N TRP A 729 24.90 16.24 11.01
CA TRP A 729 23.52 16.05 10.57
C TRP A 729 22.58 17.20 10.97
N LEU A 730 22.96 18.09 11.90
CA LEU A 730 22.09 19.17 12.39
C LEU A 730 22.27 20.44 11.55
N SER A 731 21.69 20.45 10.35
CA SER A 731 21.68 21.60 9.46
C SER A 731 20.75 22.72 9.96
N ASN A 732 20.96 23.95 9.48
CA ASN A 732 20.10 25.09 9.77
C ASN A 732 18.63 24.81 9.36
N ASP A 733 18.40 24.10 8.25
CA ASP A 733 17.04 23.72 7.84
C ASP A 733 16.36 22.78 8.85
N ILE A 734 17.11 21.88 9.48
CA ILE A 734 16.58 20.99 10.53
C ILE A 734 16.28 21.77 11.82
N VAL A 735 17.16 22.69 12.21
CA VAL A 735 16.94 23.57 13.36
C VAL A 735 15.66 24.41 13.16
N ASN A 736 15.44 24.93 11.95
CA ASN A 736 14.22 25.62 11.58
C ASN A 736 12.96 24.74 11.65
N VAL A 737 13.05 23.47 11.23
CA VAL A 737 11.92 22.51 11.37
C VAL A 737 11.62 22.26 12.84
N VAL A 738 12.64 22.02 13.68
CA VAL A 738 12.47 21.79 15.11
C VAL A 738 11.80 22.99 15.78
N GLN A 739 12.26 24.20 15.47
CA GLN A 739 11.68 25.44 15.97
C GLN A 739 10.17 25.55 15.67
N ILE A 740 9.76 25.39 14.41
CA ILE A 740 8.34 25.55 14.03
C ILE A 740 7.46 24.43 14.61
N VAL A 741 8.02 23.23 14.83
CA VAL A 741 7.33 22.11 15.51
C VAL A 741 7.14 22.42 17.00
N VAL A 742 8.16 22.93 17.68
CA VAL A 742 8.08 23.35 19.08
C VAL A 742 7.03 24.46 19.25
N ALA A 743 7.02 25.45 18.36
CA ALA A 743 6.02 26.51 18.38
C ALA A 743 4.60 25.96 18.22
N ALA A 744 4.38 25.06 17.26
CA ALA A 744 3.08 24.43 17.03
C ALA A 744 2.62 23.63 18.26
N ALA A 745 3.51 22.80 18.81
CA ALA A 745 3.22 21.96 19.98
C ALA A 745 2.88 22.79 21.23
N LEU A 746 3.68 23.83 21.52
CA LEU A 746 3.43 24.72 22.66
C LEU A 746 2.09 25.44 22.51
N ALA A 747 1.78 25.99 21.33
CA ALA A 747 0.53 26.68 21.10
C ALA A 747 -0.68 25.76 21.23
N MET A 748 -0.58 24.50 20.77
CA MET A 748 -1.61 23.48 20.97
C MET A 748 -1.82 23.17 22.45
N THR A 749 -0.74 23.03 23.23
CA THR A 749 -0.83 22.77 24.67
C THR A 749 -1.41 23.94 25.46
N PHE A 750 -1.16 25.19 25.04
CA PHE A 750 -1.67 26.37 25.73
C PHE A 750 -3.19 26.59 25.56
N VAL A 751 -3.82 25.89 24.62
CA VAL A 751 -5.27 26.02 24.32
C VAL A 751 -6.07 24.76 24.66
N VAL A 752 -5.41 23.71 25.17
CA VAL A 752 -6.01 22.54 25.81
C VAL A 752 -6.09 22.79 27.30
#